data_AF-A0A520ELV8-F1
#
_entry.id   AF-A0A520ELV8-F1
#
_cell.length_a   1.000
_cell.length_b   1.000
_cell.length_c   1.000
_cell.angle_alpha   90.00
_cell.angle_beta   90.00
_cell.angle_gamma   90.00
#
_symmetry.space_group_name_H-M   'P 1'
#
loop_
_entity.id
_entity.type
_entity.pdbx_description
1 polymer ?
#
loop_
_entity_poly.entity_id
_entity_poly.type
_entity_poly.pdbx_seq_one_letter_code
_entity_poly.pdbx_strand_id
1 'polypeptide(L)'
;MSISTRVDLALLGIRGATPVSRTAGAGPSDDGHVRIDGLGAAIPRNPLSPYVLEEGRVLFDGNDIGLDVQAVDRPKFYDLSTADGVAYEKIAKLHGTSVLATTVVQTCIRYDADQRCRFCSIEASLDAGDTIAVKTPAQLAEVAEAAVRLDGVTQMVMTTGTSAAKDRGARHLARCVRAIKAVVPELPIQVQCEPPGDLQTIQDLYDAGAESIGIHVESLDDDVRRRWMPGKASVSMDEYRAAWKEAVRVFGRNQVSTYILVGLGEDPDELVSGAAELIEMGVYPFVVPFRPLAGTLAVDVDRATAPAADVLESVTDMYGVVEGNDLAGLSGSAITVVQPEFIVQPCTGTAELNAYRALRRETFVAEQGLFAGTDHDDVDDDPRCVVLVATDRDGTVLGGVRLAPCTATDLGWWAGSRLVVTTSARTSGVGPALVRAACAHAESRGVLRFDATVQKRNETLFTRLGWIRRGDVEVANTPHVAMYWPIDRIERLVSSTKAMLAGVLAPLKAQPLGLGAKGFRGDDGVPVPGSDMIAACDAIIPSMVDRDPEWAGWCAALVNLNDLSAMGAYAVGMLDSVGAPTQSRLTRIIRGLANASAAWQVPVLGGHTQAGVPSSLSVTALGRTANPVRAGGGSVGDRLTLTADVEGGWRRGYQGQQWDSTSRRNSAELTTMASFVARTAPKAAKDVSMAGLAGTTGMLAEASGTGAVLDISSIPKPDSASMGEWITCFPGFAMITADRPGAPTAPSGPALSAECGELTDIPGVALRWPDGITTRAVTSTVTGLGEA
;
A
#
# COMPACT_ATOMS: atom_id res chain seq x y z
N MET A 1 10.23 -11.78 -2.15
CA MET A 1 9.87 -11.59 -0.72
C MET A 1 8.48 -10.96 -0.63
N SER A 2 7.61 -11.41 0.28
CA SER A 2 6.28 -10.81 0.51
C SER A 2 6.42 -9.43 1.20
N ILE A 3 5.35 -8.62 1.22
CA ILE A 3 5.32 -7.35 1.98
C ILE A 3 5.44 -7.64 3.48
N SER A 4 4.59 -8.53 4.00
CA SER A 4 4.62 -8.98 5.40
C SER A 4 6.02 -9.41 5.88
N THR A 5 6.76 -10.24 5.12
CA THR A 5 8.12 -10.64 5.52
C THR A 5 9.09 -9.46 5.54
N ARG A 6 8.95 -8.47 4.64
CA ARG A 6 9.78 -7.25 4.66
C ARG A 6 9.48 -6.37 5.86
N VAL A 7 8.20 -6.21 6.19
CA VAL A 7 7.71 -5.46 7.36
C VAL A 7 8.26 -6.09 8.63
N ASP A 8 8.14 -7.41 8.76
CA ASP A 8 8.63 -8.15 9.91
C ASP A 8 10.14 -8.02 10.06
N LEU A 9 10.93 -8.21 9.00
CA LEU A 9 12.38 -8.01 9.06
C LEU A 9 12.74 -6.57 9.42
N ALA A 10 11.99 -5.59 8.92
CA ALA A 10 12.23 -4.17 9.21
C ALA A 10 11.85 -3.77 10.65
N LEU A 11 10.94 -4.48 11.30
CA LEU A 11 10.44 -4.19 12.66
C LEU A 11 11.10 -5.07 13.73
N LEU A 12 11.13 -6.37 13.49
CA LEU A 12 11.60 -7.39 14.44
C LEU A 12 13.11 -7.60 14.34
N GLY A 13 13.73 -7.20 13.23
CA GLY A 13 15.16 -7.34 13.01
C GLY A 13 15.59 -8.79 12.81
N ILE A 14 16.89 -9.04 12.99
CA ILE A 14 17.52 -10.36 12.82
C ILE A 14 18.46 -10.68 13.97
N ARG A 15 18.68 -11.98 14.19
CA ARG A 15 19.71 -12.54 15.07
C ARG A 15 20.81 -13.19 14.24
N GLY A 16 22.07 -12.84 14.49
CA GLY A 16 23.22 -13.43 13.80
C GLY A 16 24.41 -12.49 13.70
N ALA A 17 25.51 -12.97 13.09
CA ALA A 17 26.71 -12.17 12.90
C ALA A 17 26.56 -11.21 11.72
N THR A 18 26.68 -9.91 12.00
CA THR A 18 26.71 -8.83 11.00
C THR A 18 28.01 -8.02 11.18
N PRO A 19 29.12 -8.41 10.51
CA PRO A 19 30.45 -7.82 10.74
C PRO A 19 30.49 -6.31 10.55
N VAL A 20 29.76 -5.79 9.57
CA VAL A 20 29.47 -4.36 9.46
C VAL A 20 28.16 -4.07 10.19
N SER A 21 28.25 -3.34 11.30
CA SER A 21 27.11 -2.94 12.12
C SER A 21 27.36 -1.61 12.80
N ARG A 22 26.28 -0.99 13.29
CA ARG A 22 26.34 0.31 13.95
C ARG A 22 25.40 0.34 15.14
N THR A 23 25.89 0.71 16.32
CA THR A 23 25.08 0.74 17.54
C THR A 23 24.33 2.07 17.73
N ALA A 24 24.94 3.21 17.38
CA ALA A 24 24.36 4.54 17.58
C ALA A 24 24.87 5.54 16.52
N GLY A 25 24.27 6.74 16.49
CA GLY A 25 24.66 7.85 15.59
C GLY A 25 23.51 8.31 14.67
N ALA A 26 23.79 9.29 13.80
CA ALA A 26 22.79 9.86 12.89
C ALA A 26 22.36 8.88 11.78
N GLY A 27 21.05 8.78 11.53
CA GLY A 27 20.45 7.82 10.58
C GLY A 27 20.08 6.47 11.23
N PRO A 28 19.73 5.44 10.45
CA PRO A 28 19.38 4.10 10.96
C PRO A 28 20.52 3.50 11.79
N SER A 29 20.25 3.21 13.05
CA SER A 29 21.22 2.81 14.07
C SER A 29 20.69 1.59 14.82
N ASP A 30 21.62 0.85 15.42
CA ASP A 30 21.43 -0.52 15.93
C ASP A 30 21.17 -1.58 14.84
N ASP A 31 21.64 -1.30 13.63
CA ASP A 31 21.46 -2.15 12.46
C ASP A 31 22.74 -2.95 12.12
N GLY A 32 22.52 -4.09 11.46
CA GLY A 32 23.54 -4.89 10.79
C GLY A 32 23.35 -4.82 9.27
N HIS A 33 24.45 -4.65 8.54
CA HIS A 33 24.43 -4.58 7.09
C HIS A 33 24.55 -5.98 6.47
N VAL A 34 23.57 -6.31 5.62
CA VAL A 34 23.48 -7.59 4.91
C VAL A 34 23.04 -7.35 3.46
N ARG A 35 23.21 -8.36 2.60
CA ARG A 35 22.50 -8.44 1.32
C ARG A 35 21.47 -9.53 1.40
N ILE A 36 20.20 -9.23 1.13
CA ILE A 36 19.13 -10.21 1.06
C ILE A 36 18.66 -10.29 -0.38
N ASP A 37 18.66 -11.49 -0.98
CA ASP A 37 18.38 -11.74 -2.39
C ASP A 37 19.20 -10.84 -3.35
N GLY A 38 20.44 -10.52 -2.94
CA GLY A 38 21.37 -9.66 -3.68
C GLY A 38 21.21 -8.15 -3.44
N LEU A 39 20.22 -7.71 -2.66
CA LEU A 39 19.91 -6.30 -2.38
C LEU A 39 20.44 -5.89 -1.01
N GLY A 40 21.08 -4.73 -0.92
CA GLY A 40 21.65 -4.25 0.36
C GLY A 40 20.57 -3.80 1.33
N ALA A 41 20.66 -4.22 2.59
CA ALA A 41 19.72 -3.85 3.64
C ALA A 41 20.43 -3.61 4.99
N ALA A 42 19.85 -2.70 5.79
CA ALA A 42 20.30 -2.32 7.13
C ALA A 42 19.21 -2.76 8.12
N ILE A 43 19.36 -3.98 8.60
CA ILE A 43 18.31 -4.66 9.37
C ILE A 43 18.62 -4.54 10.86
N PRO A 44 17.62 -4.25 11.72
CA PRO A 44 17.85 -4.12 13.15
C PRO A 44 18.46 -5.38 13.72
N ARG A 45 19.45 -5.23 14.60
CA ARG A 45 20.00 -6.37 15.32
C ARG A 45 19.17 -6.57 16.58
N ASN A 46 18.44 -7.67 16.62
CA ASN A 46 17.57 -7.97 17.75
C ASN A 46 17.85 -9.40 18.25
N PRO A 47 18.42 -9.57 19.46
CA PRO A 47 18.72 -10.89 20.00
C PRO A 47 17.46 -11.73 20.26
N LEU A 48 16.28 -11.09 20.33
CA LEU A 48 14.98 -11.72 20.51
C LEU A 48 14.23 -11.91 19.18
N SER A 49 14.83 -11.58 18.04
CA SER A 49 14.15 -11.77 16.74
C SER A 49 13.86 -13.25 16.48
N PRO A 50 12.67 -13.60 15.95
CA PRO A 50 12.39 -14.94 15.43
C PRO A 50 13.16 -15.23 14.12
N TYR A 51 13.73 -14.20 13.49
CA TYR A 51 14.53 -14.31 12.27
C TYR A 51 16.02 -14.52 12.59
N VAL A 52 16.60 -15.58 12.05
CA VAL A 52 18.00 -15.97 12.29
C VAL A 52 18.78 -16.02 10.97
N LEU A 53 19.97 -15.43 10.95
CA LEU A 53 20.94 -15.63 9.86
C LEU A 53 21.75 -16.90 10.10
N GLU A 54 21.61 -17.91 9.24
CA GLU A 54 22.32 -19.18 9.35
C GLU A 54 22.68 -19.72 7.97
N GLU A 55 23.95 -20.12 7.76
CA GLU A 55 24.46 -20.74 6.51
C GLU A 55 24.09 -20.02 5.19
N GLY A 56 23.99 -18.68 5.21
CA GLY A 56 23.63 -17.89 4.02
C GLY A 56 22.12 -17.90 3.70
N ARG A 57 21.30 -18.31 4.67
CA ARG A 57 19.83 -18.29 4.65
C ARG A 57 19.26 -17.48 5.81
N VAL A 58 18.00 -17.06 5.66
CA VAL A 58 17.19 -16.53 6.76
C VAL A 58 16.22 -17.63 7.23
N LEU A 59 16.26 -17.94 8.52
CA LEU A 59 15.32 -18.86 9.16
C LEU A 59 14.26 -18.07 9.95
N PHE A 60 13.01 -18.50 9.90
CA PHE A 60 11.94 -18.05 10.79
C PHE A 60 11.47 -19.22 11.67
N ASP A 61 11.63 -19.09 12.99
CA ASP A 61 11.34 -20.16 13.97
C ASP A 61 11.97 -21.52 13.58
N GLY A 62 13.20 -21.46 13.05
CA GLY A 62 13.98 -22.64 12.63
C GLY A 62 13.67 -23.19 11.25
N ASN A 63 12.74 -22.59 10.48
CA ASN A 63 12.42 -22.98 9.12
C ASN A 63 13.02 -22.01 8.10
N ASP A 64 13.66 -22.52 7.05
CA ASP A 64 14.14 -21.69 5.93
C ASP A 64 12.95 -21.08 5.19
N ILE A 65 12.93 -19.74 5.12
CA ILE A 65 11.87 -18.98 4.43
C ILE A 65 12.24 -18.63 2.97
N GLY A 66 13.31 -19.23 2.45
CA GLY A 66 13.71 -19.13 1.05
C GLY A 66 14.38 -17.81 0.68
N LEU A 67 15.00 -17.13 1.66
CA LEU A 67 15.73 -15.89 1.45
C LEU A 67 17.24 -16.13 1.49
N ASP A 68 17.92 -15.72 0.43
CA ASP A 68 19.37 -15.75 0.37
C ASP A 68 19.92 -14.56 1.15
N VAL A 69 20.86 -14.78 2.07
CA VAL A 69 21.49 -13.69 2.83
C VAL A 69 23.01 -13.77 2.81
N GLN A 70 23.66 -12.64 2.60
CA GLN A 70 25.11 -12.49 2.65
C GLN A 70 25.46 -11.39 3.64
N ALA A 71 26.32 -11.69 4.61
CA ALA A 71 26.87 -10.68 5.49
C ALA A 71 27.77 -9.72 4.69
N VAL A 72 27.76 -8.44 5.06
CA VAL A 72 28.74 -7.49 4.50
C VAL A 72 30.07 -7.65 5.25
N ASP A 73 31.14 -7.84 4.49
CA ASP A 73 32.50 -7.94 5.03
C ASP A 73 32.99 -6.61 5.60
N ARG A 74 33.78 -6.68 6.68
CA ARG A 74 34.39 -5.49 7.27
C ARG A 74 35.40 -4.87 6.26
N PRO A 75 35.31 -3.57 5.96
CA PRO A 75 36.19 -2.92 4.98
C PRO A 75 37.64 -2.81 5.48
N LYS A 76 38.58 -2.84 4.53
CA LYS A 76 40.03 -2.74 4.76
C LYS A 76 40.44 -1.34 5.20
N PHE A 77 39.77 -0.29 4.72
CA PHE A 77 40.13 1.07 5.09
C PHE A 77 39.96 1.35 6.60
N TYR A 78 39.21 0.53 7.34
CA TYR A 78 39.08 0.65 8.80
C TYR A 78 40.38 0.38 9.56
N ASP A 79 41.36 -0.30 8.95
CA ASP A 79 42.66 -0.60 9.57
C ASP A 79 43.66 0.56 9.44
N LEU A 80 43.23 1.69 8.87
CA LEU A 80 44.05 2.87 8.66
C LEU A 80 43.71 3.98 9.65
N SER A 81 44.66 4.90 9.81
CA SER A 81 44.54 6.10 10.62
C SER A 81 45.16 7.29 9.91
N THR A 82 44.62 8.47 10.17
CA THR A 82 45.17 9.74 9.68
C THR A 82 46.55 10.01 10.29
N ALA A 83 47.29 10.97 9.72
CA ALA A 83 48.61 11.34 10.23
C ALA A 83 48.60 11.85 11.69
N ASP A 84 47.48 12.41 12.15
CA ASP A 84 47.24 12.84 13.54
C ASP A 84 46.65 11.72 14.44
N GLY A 85 46.60 10.48 13.95
CA GLY A 85 46.27 9.29 14.72
C GLY A 85 44.77 8.99 14.88
N VAL A 86 43.90 9.61 14.09
CA VAL A 86 42.47 9.33 14.10
C VAL A 86 42.18 8.13 13.21
N ALA A 87 41.61 7.06 13.78
CA ALA A 87 41.20 5.88 13.01
C ALA A 87 40.16 6.27 11.94
N TYR A 88 40.29 5.74 10.72
CA TYR A 88 39.40 6.08 9.61
C TYR A 88 37.93 5.72 9.89
N GLU A 89 37.68 4.64 10.63
CA GLU A 89 36.33 4.23 11.05
C GLU A 89 35.62 5.28 11.92
N LYS A 90 36.38 6.17 12.60
CA LYS A 90 35.83 7.32 13.35
C LYS A 90 35.48 8.52 12.48
N ILE A 91 35.93 8.52 11.22
CA ILE A 91 35.72 9.61 10.25
C ILE A 91 34.58 9.23 9.30
N ALA A 92 34.59 8.02 8.75
CA ALA A 92 33.53 7.53 7.88
C ALA A 92 33.35 6.01 8.01
N LYS A 93 32.13 5.53 7.78
CA LYS A 93 31.75 4.12 7.91
C LYS A 93 31.19 3.60 6.60
N LEU A 94 31.41 2.31 6.34
CA LEU A 94 30.76 1.62 5.23
C LEU A 94 29.30 1.33 5.59
N HIS A 95 28.39 1.70 4.71
CA HIS A 95 26.98 1.36 4.73
C HIS A 95 26.69 0.45 3.53
N GLY A 96 26.09 -0.71 3.77
CA GLY A 96 25.92 -1.73 2.72
C GLY A 96 27.29 -2.17 2.18
N THR A 97 27.41 -2.44 0.88
CA THR A 97 28.67 -2.91 0.27
C THR A 97 29.50 -1.84 -0.41
N SER A 98 28.94 -0.66 -0.70
CA SER A 98 29.61 0.33 -1.54
C SER A 98 29.29 1.80 -1.22
N VAL A 99 28.54 2.07 -0.14
CA VAL A 99 28.23 3.45 0.30
C VAL A 99 29.16 3.84 1.44
N LEU A 100 29.95 4.90 1.26
CA LEU A 100 30.67 5.52 2.36
C LEU A 100 29.77 6.56 3.04
N ALA A 101 29.58 6.48 4.35
CA ALA A 101 28.73 7.40 5.09
C ALA A 101 29.50 8.15 6.18
N THR A 102 29.17 9.43 6.36
CA THR A 102 29.77 10.24 7.43
C THR A 102 28.81 11.31 7.94
N THR A 103 29.00 11.69 9.20
CA THR A 103 28.38 12.86 9.81
C THR A 103 29.47 13.91 10.04
N VAL A 104 29.55 14.93 9.18
CA VAL A 104 30.68 15.88 9.14
C VAL A 104 30.82 16.67 10.46
N VAL A 105 29.69 17.07 11.04
CA VAL A 105 29.58 17.67 12.38
C VAL A 105 28.68 16.79 13.22
N GLN A 106 29.24 16.22 14.29
CA GLN A 106 28.56 15.24 15.14
C GLN A 106 27.69 15.87 16.24
N THR A 107 27.70 17.20 16.39
CA THR A 107 26.92 17.93 17.39
C THR A 107 25.75 18.68 16.77
N CYS A 108 24.71 18.93 17.56
CA CYS A 108 23.50 19.62 17.12
C CYS A 108 23.08 20.71 18.11
N ILE A 109 22.81 21.93 17.64
CA ILE A 109 22.31 23.03 18.48
C ILE A 109 20.97 22.71 19.16
N ARG A 110 20.23 21.73 18.64
CA ARG A 110 18.92 21.33 19.15
C ARG A 110 19.00 20.08 20.04
N TYR A 111 20.17 19.70 20.55
CA TYR A 111 20.32 18.41 21.27
C TYR A 111 19.86 18.45 22.75
N ASP A 112 19.57 19.64 23.30
CA ASP A 112 18.94 19.77 24.62
C ASP A 112 17.55 19.12 24.66
N ALA A 113 17.18 18.53 25.80
CA ALA A 113 16.04 17.62 25.90
C ALA A 113 14.67 18.24 25.54
N ASP A 114 14.51 19.55 25.69
CA ASP A 114 13.29 20.29 25.34
C ASP A 114 13.22 20.64 23.84
N GLN A 115 14.35 20.60 23.12
CA GLN A 115 14.44 20.90 21.68
C GLN A 115 14.73 19.65 20.81
N ARG A 116 15.29 18.60 21.40
CA ARG A 116 15.80 17.41 20.72
C ARG A 116 14.70 16.60 20.05
N CYS A 117 14.99 16.15 18.83
CA CYS A 117 14.18 15.13 18.18
C CYS A 117 14.22 13.85 19.03
N ARG A 118 13.06 13.34 19.44
CA ARG A 118 12.97 12.29 20.46
C ARG A 118 13.73 11.02 20.06
N PHE A 119 13.80 10.71 18.77
CA PHE A 119 14.49 9.56 18.19
C PHE A 119 15.98 9.79 17.87
N CYS A 120 16.50 11.02 18.02
CA CYS A 120 17.85 11.34 17.57
C CYS A 120 18.93 10.86 18.56
N SER A 121 19.99 10.23 18.05
CA SER A 121 21.17 9.77 18.80
C SER A 121 22.49 10.30 18.22
N ILE A 122 22.47 11.43 17.50
CA ILE A 122 23.64 11.94 16.76
C ILE A 122 24.88 12.12 17.63
N GLU A 123 24.76 12.61 18.87
CA GLU A 123 25.91 12.81 19.77
C GLU A 123 26.24 11.54 20.59
N ALA A 124 25.37 10.53 20.64
CA ALA A 124 25.61 9.32 21.44
C ALA A 124 26.86 8.55 20.97
N SER A 125 27.14 8.52 19.66
CA SER A 125 28.39 7.96 19.14
C SER A 125 29.62 8.79 19.50
N LEU A 126 29.46 10.11 19.68
CA LEU A 126 30.54 10.99 20.14
C LEU A 126 30.86 10.72 21.61
N ASP A 127 29.82 10.61 22.45
CA ASP A 127 29.93 10.30 23.88
C ASP A 127 30.56 8.91 24.12
N ALA A 128 30.24 7.94 23.25
CA ALA A 128 30.85 6.61 23.26
C ALA A 128 32.31 6.58 22.75
N GLY A 129 32.80 7.66 22.14
CA GLY A 129 34.14 7.75 21.57
C GLY A 129 34.31 7.05 20.21
N ASP A 130 33.20 6.71 19.54
CA ASP A 130 33.16 5.99 18.26
C ASP A 130 33.39 6.92 17.05
N THR A 131 33.41 8.23 17.25
CA THR A 131 33.61 9.25 16.21
C THR A 131 34.29 10.49 16.81
N ILE A 132 34.71 11.42 15.94
CA ILE A 132 35.16 12.77 16.32
C ILE A 132 34.07 13.82 16.08
N ALA A 133 34.14 14.93 16.82
CA ALA A 133 33.11 15.98 16.83
C ALA A 133 32.99 16.72 15.49
N VAL A 134 34.11 17.08 14.87
CA VAL A 134 34.15 17.78 13.57
C VAL A 134 35.21 17.13 12.70
N LYS A 135 34.84 16.77 11.48
CA LYS A 135 35.71 16.11 10.50
C LYS A 135 36.20 17.15 9.50
N THR A 136 37.51 17.26 9.32
CA THR A 136 38.08 18.26 8.42
C THR A 136 37.93 17.83 6.95
N PRO A 137 37.94 18.78 5.99
CA PRO A 137 37.89 18.43 4.56
C PRO A 137 39.04 17.50 4.13
N ALA A 138 40.24 17.68 4.70
CA ALA A 138 41.40 16.85 4.41
C ALA A 138 41.23 15.41 4.90
N GLN A 139 40.74 15.23 6.13
CA GLN A 139 40.44 13.91 6.69
C GLN A 139 39.40 13.15 5.84
N LEU A 140 38.35 13.85 5.40
CA LEU A 140 37.31 13.23 4.58
C LEU A 140 37.78 12.85 3.18
N ALA A 141 38.60 13.70 2.56
CA ALA A 141 39.22 13.41 1.26
C ALA A 141 40.14 12.18 1.35
N GLU A 142 40.98 12.12 2.37
CA GLU A 142 41.90 11.00 2.63
C GLU A 142 41.15 9.68 2.82
N VAL A 143 40.09 9.67 3.65
CA VAL A 143 39.29 8.46 3.90
C VAL A 143 38.49 8.03 2.67
N ALA A 144 37.93 8.98 1.92
CA ALA A 144 37.19 8.67 0.69
C ALA A 144 38.10 8.03 -0.38
N GLU A 145 39.30 8.59 -0.59
CA GLU A 145 40.28 8.00 -1.51
C GLU A 145 40.67 6.57 -1.08
N ALA A 146 40.92 6.35 0.21
CA ALA A 146 41.25 5.04 0.73
C ALA A 146 40.10 4.02 0.56
N ALA A 147 38.87 4.41 0.86
CA ALA A 147 37.71 3.53 0.74
C ALA A 147 37.40 3.15 -0.71
N VAL A 148 37.57 4.08 -1.67
CA VAL A 148 37.42 3.79 -3.10
C VAL A 148 38.53 2.85 -3.57
N ARG A 149 39.79 3.12 -3.19
CA ARG A 149 40.95 2.35 -3.62
C ARG A 149 41.00 0.93 -3.05
N LEU A 150 40.63 0.75 -1.78
CA LEU A 150 40.80 -0.52 -1.06
C LEU A 150 39.56 -1.41 -1.09
N ASP A 151 38.39 -0.80 -1.08
CA ASP A 151 37.11 -1.46 -0.84
C ASP A 151 36.09 -1.24 -1.97
N GLY A 152 36.45 -0.48 -3.02
CA GLY A 152 35.62 -0.29 -4.21
C GLY A 152 34.34 0.48 -3.93
N VAL A 153 34.35 1.39 -2.95
CA VAL A 153 33.23 2.30 -2.69
C VAL A 153 32.86 3.04 -3.97
N THR A 154 31.56 3.09 -4.27
CA THR A 154 31.05 3.68 -5.51
C THR A 154 30.24 4.95 -5.27
N GLN A 155 29.97 5.33 -4.02
CA GLN A 155 29.20 6.52 -3.67
C GLN A 155 29.42 6.93 -2.22
N MET A 156 29.11 8.19 -1.89
CA MET A 156 29.23 8.73 -0.55
C MET A 156 28.00 9.52 -0.11
N VAL A 157 27.60 9.36 1.15
CA VAL A 157 26.54 10.10 1.80
C VAL A 157 27.12 10.89 2.97
N MET A 158 26.85 12.19 3.01
CA MET A 158 27.39 13.11 4.00
C MET A 158 26.25 13.83 4.70
N THR A 159 26.12 13.63 6.01
CA THR A 159 25.13 14.34 6.83
C THR A 159 25.82 15.32 7.78
N THR A 160 25.06 16.25 8.35
CA THR A 160 25.58 17.18 9.37
C THR A 160 24.57 17.34 10.48
N GLY A 161 25.05 17.42 11.72
CA GLY A 161 24.26 18.00 12.80
C GLY A 161 23.99 19.48 12.54
N THR A 162 22.86 19.96 13.04
CA THR A 162 22.43 21.34 12.82
C THR A 162 23.35 22.31 13.57
N SER A 163 24.01 23.20 12.82
CA SER A 163 24.84 24.26 13.42
C SER A 163 24.01 25.48 13.86
N ALA A 164 24.62 26.34 14.68
CA ALA A 164 24.04 27.62 15.11
C ALA A 164 23.92 28.66 13.98
N ALA A 165 24.67 28.48 12.89
CA ALA A 165 24.71 29.41 11.78
C ALA A 165 23.46 29.25 10.87
N LYS A 166 23.13 30.32 10.13
CA LYS A 166 21.94 30.35 9.25
C LYS A 166 21.96 29.29 8.14
N ASP A 167 23.15 28.86 7.72
CA ASP A 167 23.35 27.81 6.71
C ASP A 167 23.20 26.39 7.28
N ARG A 168 22.92 26.25 8.59
CA ARG A 168 22.67 24.97 9.26
C ARG A 168 23.78 23.92 9.09
N GLY A 169 25.00 24.35 8.74
CA GLY A 169 26.18 23.48 8.53
C GLY A 169 26.51 23.22 7.05
N ALA A 170 25.67 23.66 6.12
CA ALA A 170 25.81 23.36 4.70
C ALA A 170 27.08 23.96 4.05
N ARG A 171 27.60 25.11 4.51
CA ARG A 171 28.88 25.63 3.97
C ARG A 171 30.06 24.76 4.32
N HIS A 172 30.04 24.12 5.49
CA HIS A 172 31.09 23.18 5.86
C HIS A 172 30.99 21.89 5.04
N LEU A 173 29.78 21.38 4.81
CA LEU A 173 29.52 20.30 3.86
C LEU A 173 30.13 20.62 2.49
N ALA A 174 29.82 21.79 1.92
CA ALA A 174 30.35 22.22 0.62
C ALA A 174 31.90 22.24 0.57
N ARG A 175 32.58 22.68 1.65
CA ARG A 175 34.06 22.61 1.73
C ARG A 175 34.57 21.18 1.72
N CYS A 176 33.88 20.25 2.37
CA CYS A 176 34.25 18.85 2.41
C CYS A 176 34.01 18.16 1.06
N VAL A 177 32.86 18.43 0.42
CA VAL A 177 32.55 17.95 -0.95
C VAL A 177 33.65 18.35 -1.92
N ARG A 178 34.06 19.63 -1.96
CA ARG A 178 35.15 20.10 -2.84
C ARG A 178 36.46 19.37 -2.58
N ALA A 179 36.82 19.13 -1.32
CA ALA A 179 38.05 18.43 -0.97
C ALA A 179 38.03 16.97 -1.44
N ILE A 180 36.90 16.27 -1.27
CA ILE A 180 36.73 14.89 -1.75
C ILE A 180 36.77 14.86 -3.28
N LYS A 181 36.00 15.73 -3.96
CA LYS A 181 35.97 15.81 -5.43
C LYS A 181 37.33 16.17 -6.04
N ALA A 182 38.21 16.84 -5.30
CA ALA A 182 39.57 17.12 -5.76
C ALA A 182 40.47 15.88 -5.82
N VAL A 183 40.20 14.84 -5.01
CA VAL A 183 40.97 13.59 -4.96
C VAL A 183 40.26 12.41 -5.61
N VAL A 184 38.92 12.37 -5.55
CA VAL A 184 38.07 11.38 -6.24
C VAL A 184 36.95 12.08 -7.02
N PRO A 185 37.24 12.63 -8.22
CA PRO A 185 36.27 13.43 -8.99
C PRO A 185 34.98 12.69 -9.35
N GLU A 186 35.13 11.40 -9.68
CA GLU A 186 34.03 10.55 -10.17
C GLU A 186 33.15 9.98 -9.05
N LEU A 187 33.48 10.18 -7.76
CA LEU A 187 32.70 9.62 -6.66
C LEU A 187 31.39 10.41 -6.47
N PRO A 188 30.20 9.82 -6.70
CA PRO A 188 28.93 10.48 -6.43
C PRO A 188 28.77 10.84 -4.96
N ILE A 189 28.32 12.07 -4.68
CA ILE A 189 28.14 12.56 -3.30
C ILE A 189 26.72 13.06 -3.10
N GLN A 190 26.02 12.45 -2.13
CA GLN A 190 24.80 12.99 -1.56
C GLN A 190 25.12 13.77 -0.29
N VAL A 191 24.56 14.96 -0.16
CA VAL A 191 24.62 15.76 1.08
C VAL A 191 23.27 15.80 1.79
N GLN A 192 23.26 15.87 3.11
CA GLN A 192 22.03 15.92 3.91
C GLN A 192 22.10 17.05 4.93
N CYS A 193 21.07 17.90 4.96
CA CYS A 193 20.96 19.01 5.90
C CYS A 193 19.50 19.41 6.17
N GLU A 194 19.27 20.12 7.27
CA GLU A 194 18.01 20.86 7.51
C GLU A 194 17.85 21.98 6.45
N PRO A 195 16.63 22.43 6.13
CA PRO A 195 16.44 23.59 5.23
C PRO A 195 17.35 24.77 5.61
N PRO A 196 18.23 25.23 4.70
CA PRO A 196 19.11 26.36 4.99
C PRO A 196 18.27 27.65 5.03
N GLY A 197 18.63 28.58 5.93
CA GLY A 197 17.94 29.87 6.03
C GLY A 197 18.18 30.81 4.83
N ASP A 198 19.12 30.46 3.96
CA ASP A 198 19.37 31.09 2.67
C ASP A 198 19.41 30.00 1.59
N LEU A 199 18.43 30.02 0.68
CA LEU A 199 18.26 29.02 -0.36
C LEU A 199 19.42 28.99 -1.37
N GLN A 200 20.19 30.08 -1.52
CA GLN A 200 21.41 30.10 -2.35
C GLN A 200 22.43 29.04 -1.92
N THR A 201 22.39 28.64 -0.64
CA THR A 201 23.26 27.60 -0.09
C THR A 201 23.06 26.24 -0.78
N ILE A 202 21.86 25.97 -1.33
CA ILE A 202 21.56 24.76 -2.10
C ILE A 202 22.37 24.75 -3.40
N GLN A 203 22.47 25.90 -4.08
CA GLN A 203 23.33 26.06 -5.26
C GLN A 203 24.80 25.92 -4.89
N ASP A 204 25.24 26.49 -3.76
CA ASP A 204 26.64 26.37 -3.30
C ASP A 204 27.08 24.91 -3.05
N LEU A 205 26.15 24.05 -2.61
CA LEU A 205 26.37 22.60 -2.45
C LEU A 205 26.48 21.90 -3.80
N TYR A 206 25.62 22.24 -4.76
CA TYR A 206 25.69 21.72 -6.13
C TYR A 206 27.00 22.13 -6.81
N ASP A 207 27.37 23.41 -6.74
CA ASP A 207 28.60 23.96 -7.31
C ASP A 207 29.86 23.41 -6.63
N ALA A 208 29.74 22.89 -5.40
CA ALA A 208 30.81 22.16 -4.73
C ALA A 208 31.06 20.77 -5.32
N GLY A 209 30.11 20.22 -6.08
CA GLY A 209 30.14 18.90 -6.69
C GLY A 209 29.22 17.87 -6.03
N ALA A 210 28.26 18.29 -5.21
CA ALA A 210 27.22 17.38 -4.74
C ALA A 210 26.24 17.07 -5.88
N GLU A 211 25.76 15.83 -5.97
CA GLU A 211 24.91 15.36 -7.07
C GLU A 211 23.47 15.10 -6.63
N SER A 212 23.26 14.94 -5.32
CA SER A 212 21.93 14.85 -4.72
C SER A 212 21.91 15.45 -3.31
N ILE A 213 20.71 15.78 -2.83
CA ILE A 213 20.48 16.39 -1.53
C ILE A 213 19.33 15.73 -0.77
N GLY A 214 19.53 15.47 0.52
CA GLY A 214 18.51 15.08 1.47
C GLY A 214 18.11 16.23 2.39
N ILE A 215 16.83 16.59 2.37
CA ILE A 215 16.22 17.58 3.27
C ILE A 215 15.08 16.87 3.99
N HIS A 216 15.39 16.29 5.15
CA HIS A 216 14.52 15.34 5.82
C HIS A 216 13.56 16.04 6.79
N VAL A 217 12.27 15.73 6.68
CA VAL A 217 11.19 16.32 7.50
C VAL A 217 10.71 15.38 8.61
N GLU A 218 10.92 14.08 8.43
CA GLU A 218 10.52 12.93 9.26
C GLU A 218 9.02 12.78 9.52
N SER A 219 8.22 13.83 9.37
CA SER A 219 6.79 13.88 9.61
C SER A 219 6.15 14.95 8.73
N LEU A 220 5.00 14.66 8.12
CA LEU A 220 4.24 15.67 7.36
C LEU A 220 3.15 16.33 8.20
N ASP A 221 2.90 15.79 9.40
CA ASP A 221 1.97 16.31 10.39
C ASP A 221 2.67 17.29 11.36
N ASP A 222 2.21 18.53 11.36
CA ASP A 222 2.79 19.62 12.13
C ASP A 222 2.64 19.45 13.66
N ASP A 223 1.57 18.79 14.13
CA ASP A 223 1.38 18.46 15.54
C ASP A 223 2.34 17.34 15.98
N VAL A 224 2.52 16.33 15.13
CA VAL A 224 3.52 15.28 15.36
C VAL A 224 4.93 15.88 15.40
N ARG A 225 5.26 16.78 14.47
CA ARG A 225 6.55 17.51 14.46
C ARG A 225 6.78 18.27 15.76
N ARG A 226 5.80 19.04 16.24
CA ARG A 226 5.92 19.79 17.51
C ARG A 226 6.16 18.88 18.71
N ARG A 227 5.55 17.70 18.72
CA ARG A 227 5.70 16.72 19.81
C ARG A 227 7.04 15.98 19.75
N TRP A 228 7.41 15.48 18.58
CA TRP A 228 8.55 14.59 18.39
C TRP A 228 9.86 15.30 18.09
N MET A 229 9.81 16.51 17.54
CA MET A 229 10.99 17.27 17.14
C MET A 229 10.79 18.77 17.40
N PRO A 230 10.49 19.18 18.64
CA PRO A 230 10.06 20.55 18.98
C PRO A 230 11.01 21.63 18.46
N GLY A 231 12.33 21.39 18.51
CA GLY A 231 13.30 22.27 17.88
C GLY A 231 13.11 22.30 16.36
N LYS A 232 13.28 21.17 15.67
CA LYS A 232 13.21 21.10 14.19
C LYS A 232 11.87 21.60 13.63
N ALA A 233 10.78 21.42 14.38
CA ALA A 233 9.44 21.93 14.08
C ALA A 233 9.34 23.46 14.05
N SER A 234 10.34 24.17 14.59
CA SER A 234 10.44 25.63 14.46
C SER A 234 10.64 26.09 13.01
N VAL A 235 11.11 25.19 12.12
CA VAL A 235 11.14 25.41 10.68
C VAL A 235 9.77 25.00 10.12
N SER A 236 9.06 25.93 9.51
CA SER A 236 7.71 25.70 9.01
C SER A 236 7.68 24.73 7.82
N MET A 237 6.54 24.07 7.60
CA MET A 237 6.36 23.24 6.38
C MET A 237 6.50 24.06 5.09
N ASP A 238 6.18 25.36 5.12
CA ASP A 238 6.37 26.23 3.96
C ASP A 238 7.85 26.48 3.65
N GLU A 239 8.71 26.59 4.67
CA GLU A 239 10.16 26.62 4.48
C GLU A 239 10.70 25.29 3.92
N TYR A 240 10.18 24.14 4.37
CA TYR A 240 10.52 22.84 3.77
C TYR A 240 10.11 22.78 2.30
N ARG A 241 8.87 23.18 1.97
CA ARG A 241 8.39 23.22 0.58
C ARG A 241 9.20 24.17 -0.29
N ALA A 242 9.61 25.33 0.23
CA ALA A 242 10.47 26.26 -0.49
C ALA A 242 11.86 25.66 -0.76
N ALA A 243 12.46 25.02 0.24
CA ALA A 243 13.76 24.37 0.11
C ALA A 243 13.72 23.18 -0.85
N TRP A 244 12.68 22.35 -0.81
CA TRP A 244 12.49 21.24 -1.75
C TRP A 244 12.30 21.73 -3.19
N LYS A 245 11.46 22.74 -3.41
CA LYS A 245 11.28 23.33 -4.76
C LYS A 245 12.59 23.85 -5.31
N GLU A 246 13.37 24.57 -4.51
CA GLU A 246 14.68 25.06 -4.94
C GLU A 246 15.68 23.92 -5.16
N ALA A 247 15.71 22.92 -4.28
CA ALA A 247 16.55 21.74 -4.45
C ALA A 247 16.21 20.99 -5.74
N VAL A 248 14.93 20.82 -6.08
CA VAL A 248 14.52 20.16 -7.33
C VAL A 248 14.90 21.02 -8.53
N ARG A 249 14.81 22.35 -8.44
CA ARG A 249 15.28 23.28 -9.47
C ARG A 249 16.78 23.17 -9.72
N VAL A 250 17.58 22.97 -8.67
CA VAL A 250 19.06 22.94 -8.72
C VAL A 250 19.60 21.54 -9.08
N PHE A 251 19.17 20.51 -8.34
CA PHE A 251 19.68 19.14 -8.46
C PHE A 251 18.89 18.29 -9.46
N GLY A 252 17.65 18.69 -9.77
CA GLY A 252 16.75 17.93 -10.63
C GLY A 252 15.80 17.00 -9.86
N ARG A 253 14.77 16.51 -10.57
CA ARG A 253 13.80 15.56 -10.02
C ARG A 253 14.49 14.25 -9.64
N ASN A 254 14.04 13.62 -8.55
CA ASN A 254 14.61 12.38 -7.99
C ASN A 254 16.06 12.50 -7.48
N GLN A 255 16.65 13.71 -7.46
CA GLN A 255 17.93 13.99 -6.78
C GLN A 255 17.73 14.72 -5.45
N VAL A 256 16.48 14.90 -5.04
CA VAL A 256 16.09 15.48 -3.76
C VAL A 256 15.33 14.43 -2.99
N SER A 257 15.65 14.25 -1.71
CA SER A 257 14.98 13.26 -0.86
C SER A 257 14.58 13.81 0.50
N THR A 258 13.60 13.16 1.13
CA THR A 258 13.20 13.40 2.52
C THR A 258 12.89 12.07 3.20
N TYR A 259 13.19 11.93 4.50
CA TYR A 259 12.70 10.79 5.29
C TYR A 259 11.33 11.12 5.85
N ILE A 260 10.46 10.12 5.91
CA ILE A 260 9.16 10.14 6.57
C ILE A 260 9.08 8.90 7.47
N LEU A 261 8.79 9.10 8.76
CA LEU A 261 8.76 8.04 9.75
C LEU A 261 7.32 7.57 10.02
N VAL A 262 7.08 6.28 9.82
CA VAL A 262 5.79 5.64 10.17
C VAL A 262 5.80 5.29 11.66
N GLY A 263 4.71 5.58 12.38
CA GLY A 263 4.55 5.21 13.79
C GLY A 263 4.80 6.32 14.80
N LEU A 264 4.96 7.57 14.36
CA LEU A 264 5.04 8.72 15.27
C LEU A 264 3.67 9.19 15.79
N GLY A 265 2.58 8.59 15.31
CA GLY A 265 1.20 8.96 15.64
C GLY A 265 0.52 9.80 14.55
N GLU A 266 1.08 9.84 13.34
CA GLU A 266 0.49 10.50 12.17
C GLU A 266 -0.65 9.65 11.59
N ASP A 267 -1.53 10.29 10.82
CA ASP A 267 -2.54 9.59 10.03
C ASP A 267 -1.88 8.89 8.82
N PRO A 268 -1.98 7.55 8.69
CA PRO A 268 -1.40 6.81 7.57
C PRO A 268 -1.86 7.26 6.18
N ASP A 269 -3.11 7.69 6.03
CA ASP A 269 -3.66 8.13 4.74
C ASP A 269 -3.07 9.50 4.36
N GLU A 270 -2.97 10.42 5.32
CA GLU A 270 -2.37 11.74 5.11
C GLU A 270 -0.86 11.62 4.81
N LEU A 271 -0.17 10.68 5.48
CA LEU A 271 1.22 10.36 5.20
C LEU A 271 1.39 9.91 3.74
N VAL A 272 0.58 8.96 3.28
CA VAL A 272 0.65 8.45 1.90
C VAL A 272 0.29 9.55 0.88
N SER A 273 -0.78 10.32 1.15
CA SER A 273 -1.17 11.44 0.28
C SER A 273 -0.07 12.49 0.18
N GLY A 274 0.53 12.88 1.31
CA GLY A 274 1.62 13.84 1.33
C GLY A 274 2.91 13.31 0.70
N ALA A 275 3.18 12.01 0.82
CA ALA A 275 4.27 11.36 0.09
C ALA A 275 4.04 11.39 -1.44
N ALA A 276 2.80 11.21 -1.90
CA ALA A 276 2.46 11.36 -3.31
C ALA A 276 2.67 12.80 -3.81
N GLU A 277 2.31 13.83 -3.02
CA GLU A 277 2.58 15.23 -3.35
C GLU A 277 4.09 15.52 -3.48
N LEU A 278 4.91 14.93 -2.61
CA LEU A 278 6.38 15.05 -2.69
C LEU A 278 6.92 14.44 -3.98
N ILE A 279 6.43 13.25 -4.37
CA ILE A 279 6.81 12.57 -5.61
C ILE A 279 6.42 13.42 -6.82
N GLU A 280 5.21 14.00 -6.82
CA GLU A 280 4.78 14.94 -7.86
C GLU A 280 5.71 16.16 -7.95
N MET A 281 6.15 16.69 -6.81
CA MET A 281 7.15 17.77 -6.73
C MET A 281 8.53 17.36 -7.26
N GLY A 282 8.82 16.06 -7.35
CA GLY A 282 10.13 15.52 -7.75
C GLY A 282 11.06 15.23 -6.58
N VAL A 283 10.51 15.17 -5.36
CA VAL A 283 11.21 14.81 -4.13
C VAL A 283 10.92 13.35 -3.81
N TYR A 284 11.97 12.59 -3.51
CA TYR A 284 11.90 11.19 -3.14
C TYR A 284 11.60 11.02 -1.63
N PRO A 285 10.43 10.47 -1.23
CA PRO A 285 10.12 10.19 0.17
C PRO A 285 10.63 8.80 0.57
N PHE A 286 11.65 8.75 1.44
CA PHE A 286 12.02 7.53 2.15
C PHE A 286 11.05 7.28 3.30
N VAL A 287 10.03 6.46 3.04
CA VAL A 287 9.05 6.03 4.05
C VAL A 287 9.60 4.83 4.81
N VAL A 288 9.91 5.02 6.09
CA VAL A 288 10.53 4.00 6.94
C VAL A 288 9.84 3.92 8.30
N PRO A 289 9.81 2.76 8.98
CA PRO A 289 9.24 2.69 10.32
C PRO A 289 10.10 3.43 11.34
N PHE A 290 9.45 4.04 12.32
CA PHE A 290 10.11 4.43 13.56
C PHE A 290 10.64 3.19 14.27
N ARG A 291 11.96 3.16 14.49
CA ARG A 291 12.65 2.11 15.23
C ARG A 291 13.08 2.62 16.60
N PRO A 292 12.59 2.02 17.70
CA PRO A 292 13.04 2.36 19.04
C PRO A 292 14.53 2.11 19.21
N LEU A 293 15.28 3.15 19.60
CA LEU A 293 16.72 3.08 19.85
C LEU A 293 17.03 3.44 21.30
N ALA A 294 17.73 2.57 22.02
CA ALA A 294 18.18 2.84 23.39
C ALA A 294 19.07 4.10 23.47
N GLY A 295 18.97 4.89 24.53
CA GLY A 295 19.71 6.16 24.66
C GLY A 295 19.03 7.37 24.00
N THR A 296 17.83 7.18 23.44
CA THR A 296 17.01 8.26 22.87
C THR A 296 15.88 8.64 23.83
N LEU A 297 15.39 9.88 23.76
CA LEU A 297 14.26 10.32 24.60
C LEU A 297 13.00 9.50 24.31
N ALA A 298 12.79 9.11 23.05
CA ALA A 298 11.66 8.29 22.63
C ALA A 298 11.59 6.98 23.42
N VAL A 299 12.73 6.32 23.67
CA VAL A 299 12.77 5.04 24.40
C VAL A 299 12.92 5.23 25.90
N ASP A 300 13.81 6.11 26.33
CA ASP A 300 14.21 6.20 27.74
C ASP A 300 13.21 7.02 28.58
N VAL A 301 12.57 8.01 27.95
CA VAL A 301 11.61 8.91 28.59
C VAL A 301 10.19 8.58 28.17
N ASP A 302 9.94 8.55 26.86
CA ASP A 302 8.57 8.46 26.33
C ASP A 302 8.05 7.02 26.22
N ARG A 303 8.94 6.02 26.38
CA ARG A 303 8.63 4.58 26.25
C ARG A 303 7.93 4.22 24.94
N ALA A 304 8.26 4.95 23.88
CA ALA A 304 7.71 4.73 22.56
C ALA A 304 8.16 3.37 21.98
N THR A 305 7.24 2.73 21.28
CA THR A 305 7.45 1.45 20.60
C THR A 305 7.46 1.64 19.09
N ALA A 306 7.92 0.63 18.35
CA ALA A 306 7.79 0.58 16.90
C ALA A 306 6.30 0.63 16.49
N PRO A 307 5.96 1.03 15.25
CA PRO A 307 4.60 0.93 14.75
C PRO A 307 4.11 -0.52 14.74
N ALA A 308 2.78 -0.68 14.78
CA ALA A 308 2.17 -1.98 14.56
C ALA A 308 2.43 -2.46 13.12
N ALA A 309 2.61 -3.78 12.95
CA ALA A 309 2.99 -4.37 11.67
C ALA A 309 1.93 -4.16 10.58
N ASP A 310 0.65 -4.20 10.94
CA ASP A 310 -0.48 -3.92 10.06
C ASP A 310 -0.49 -2.47 9.55
N VAL A 311 -0.12 -1.51 10.39
CA VAL A 311 0.03 -0.10 9.98
C VAL A 311 1.18 0.06 9.00
N LEU A 312 2.35 -0.54 9.30
CA LEU A 312 3.48 -0.46 8.38
C LEU A 312 3.20 -1.20 7.06
N GLU A 313 2.56 -2.36 7.11
CA GLU A 313 2.15 -3.12 5.93
C GLU A 313 1.14 -2.34 5.08
N SER A 314 0.14 -1.73 5.71
CA SER A 314 -0.85 -0.89 5.04
C SER A 314 -0.19 0.31 4.36
N VAL A 315 0.66 1.07 5.07
CA VAL A 315 1.41 2.20 4.48
C VAL A 315 2.33 1.71 3.36
N THR A 316 3.00 0.58 3.55
CA THR A 316 3.91 0.00 2.56
C THR A 316 3.15 -0.46 1.31
N ASP A 317 1.97 -1.06 1.44
CA ASP A 317 1.13 -1.48 0.31
C ASP A 317 0.56 -0.26 -0.43
N MET A 318 -0.01 0.70 0.30
CA MET A 318 -0.52 1.96 -0.27
C MET A 318 0.57 2.77 -0.98
N TYR A 319 1.77 2.82 -0.41
CA TYR A 319 2.93 3.51 -1.00
C TYR A 319 3.59 2.70 -2.13
N GLY A 320 3.57 1.36 -2.06
CA GLY A 320 4.11 0.46 -3.08
C GLY A 320 3.38 0.52 -4.43
N VAL A 321 2.16 1.07 -4.43
CA VAL A 321 1.41 1.44 -5.64
C VAL A 321 2.00 2.68 -6.32
N VAL A 322 2.75 3.51 -5.58
CA VAL A 322 3.37 4.76 -6.05
C VAL A 322 4.82 4.56 -6.49
N GLU A 323 5.54 3.60 -5.89
CA GLU A 323 6.92 3.27 -6.27
C GLU A 323 7.29 1.81 -5.97
N GLY A 324 8.16 1.20 -6.79
CA GLY A 324 8.57 -0.19 -6.62
C GLY A 324 9.27 -0.45 -5.28
N ASN A 325 8.56 -1.05 -4.33
CA ASN A 325 9.08 -1.37 -3.00
C ASN A 325 10.21 -2.40 -3.04
N ASP A 326 11.34 -2.09 -2.41
CA ASP A 326 12.38 -3.04 -2.02
C ASP A 326 12.76 -2.88 -0.53
N LEU A 327 13.25 -3.95 0.10
CA LEU A 327 13.65 -4.01 1.50
C LEU A 327 14.74 -2.97 1.85
N ALA A 328 15.55 -2.57 0.87
CA ALA A 328 16.53 -1.48 1.02
C ALA A 328 15.86 -0.17 1.45
N GLY A 329 14.73 0.19 0.83
CA GLY A 329 13.95 1.38 1.15
C GLY A 329 13.33 1.30 2.54
N LEU A 330 12.64 0.20 2.86
CA LEU A 330 12.00 -0.02 4.18
C LEU A 330 12.99 -0.10 5.35
N SER A 331 14.23 -0.50 5.07
CA SER A 331 15.29 -0.60 6.07
C SER A 331 16.04 0.72 6.29
N GLY A 332 15.70 1.78 5.54
CA GLY A 332 16.41 3.06 5.59
C GLY A 332 17.85 3.00 5.07
N SER A 333 18.22 1.92 4.36
CA SER A 333 19.54 1.86 3.74
C SER A 333 19.64 2.97 2.71
N ALA A 334 20.78 3.67 2.67
CA ALA A 334 21.09 4.54 1.55
C ALA A 334 21.02 3.69 0.27
N ILE A 335 19.93 3.85 -0.49
CA ILE A 335 19.78 3.21 -1.77
C ILE A 335 20.94 3.74 -2.63
N THR A 336 21.55 2.84 -3.40
CA THR A 336 22.50 3.28 -4.41
C THR A 336 21.80 4.33 -5.25
N VAL A 337 22.31 5.57 -5.29
CA VAL A 337 21.78 6.59 -6.20
C VAL A 337 22.16 6.15 -7.61
N VAL A 338 21.48 5.11 -8.10
CA VAL A 338 21.39 4.82 -9.51
C VAL A 338 20.44 5.90 -9.99
N GLN A 339 21.02 6.99 -10.48
CA GLN A 339 20.30 7.95 -11.30
C GLN A 339 19.49 7.15 -12.32
N PRO A 340 18.15 7.11 -12.23
CA PRO A 340 17.42 6.48 -13.30
C PRO A 340 17.67 7.35 -14.53
N GLU A 341 18.19 6.77 -15.61
CA GLU A 341 18.48 7.50 -16.86
C GLU A 341 17.23 8.19 -17.44
N PHE A 342 16.04 7.82 -16.93
CA PHE A 342 14.74 8.31 -17.34
C PHE A 342 13.70 8.16 -16.21
N ILE A 343 12.60 8.91 -16.28
CA ILE A 343 11.45 8.83 -15.37
C ILE A 343 10.23 8.41 -16.19
N VAL A 344 9.38 7.53 -15.64
CA VAL A 344 8.09 7.18 -16.24
C VAL A 344 6.97 7.92 -15.53
N GLN A 345 6.13 8.63 -16.28
CA GLN A 345 5.02 9.39 -15.73
C GLN A 345 3.82 9.43 -16.70
N PRO A 346 2.59 9.69 -16.21
CA PRO A 346 1.48 10.04 -17.08
C PRO A 346 1.80 11.25 -17.93
N CYS A 347 1.47 11.18 -19.22
CA CYS A 347 1.57 12.29 -20.16
C CYS A 347 0.63 13.41 -19.72
N THR A 348 1.16 14.60 -19.47
CA THR A 348 0.35 15.76 -18.99
C THR A 348 0.21 16.86 -20.05
N GLY A 349 1.08 16.88 -21.05
CA GLY A 349 1.12 17.93 -22.08
C GLY A 349 0.96 17.44 -23.52
N THR A 350 0.43 18.33 -24.38
CA THR A 350 0.30 18.07 -25.83
C THR A 350 1.65 17.82 -26.50
N ALA A 351 2.73 18.44 -26.02
CA ALA A 351 4.08 18.25 -26.57
C ALA A 351 4.59 16.82 -26.36
N GLU A 352 4.47 16.29 -25.13
CA GLU A 352 4.83 14.91 -24.78
C GLU A 352 4.00 13.91 -25.59
N LEU A 353 2.68 14.14 -25.67
CA LEU A 353 1.77 13.29 -26.43
C LEU A 353 2.12 13.25 -27.92
N ASN A 354 2.45 14.42 -28.50
CA ASN A 354 2.88 14.52 -29.89
C ASN A 354 4.23 13.84 -30.12
N ALA A 355 5.17 13.95 -29.17
CA ALA A 355 6.46 13.25 -29.25
C ALA A 355 6.26 11.73 -29.20
N TYR A 356 5.43 11.22 -28.29
CA TYR A 356 5.04 9.82 -28.24
C TYR A 356 4.38 9.34 -29.54
N ARG A 357 3.42 10.10 -30.09
CA ARG A 357 2.77 9.78 -31.38
C ARG A 357 3.76 9.80 -32.55
N ALA A 358 4.75 10.71 -32.54
CA ALA A 358 5.81 10.72 -33.53
C ALA A 358 6.68 9.45 -33.47
N LEU A 359 7.07 9.02 -32.26
CA LEU A 359 7.83 7.77 -32.05
C LEU A 359 7.06 6.53 -32.53
N ARG A 360 5.75 6.48 -32.25
CA ARG A 360 4.87 5.42 -32.74
C ARG A 360 4.82 5.39 -34.25
N ARG A 361 4.63 6.54 -34.90
CA ARG A 361 4.62 6.63 -36.37
C ARG A 361 5.95 6.21 -36.98
N GLU A 362 7.06 6.69 -36.43
CA GLU A 362 8.40 6.29 -36.88
C GLU A 362 8.59 4.77 -36.78
N THR A 363 8.22 4.18 -35.64
CA THR A 363 8.49 2.76 -35.36
C THR A 363 7.49 1.82 -36.06
N PHE A 364 6.19 2.07 -35.94
CA PHE A 364 5.16 1.15 -36.42
C PHE A 364 4.78 1.39 -37.89
N VAL A 365 4.82 2.63 -38.38
CA VAL A 365 4.51 2.96 -39.78
C VAL A 365 5.77 2.90 -40.64
N ALA A 366 6.80 3.70 -40.31
CA ALA A 366 7.95 3.85 -41.19
C ALA A 366 8.95 2.68 -41.11
N GLU A 367 9.36 2.26 -39.90
CA GLU A 367 10.34 1.19 -39.71
C GLU A 367 9.73 -0.21 -39.94
N GLN A 368 8.59 -0.51 -39.33
CA GLN A 368 8.00 -1.86 -39.36
C GLN A 368 6.97 -2.08 -40.47
N GLY A 369 6.41 -1.01 -41.06
CA GLY A 369 5.39 -1.14 -42.10
C GLY A 369 4.09 -1.79 -41.62
N LEU A 370 3.76 -1.74 -40.32
CA LEU A 370 2.56 -2.39 -39.76
C LEU A 370 1.26 -1.68 -40.15
N PHE A 371 1.33 -0.37 -40.42
CA PHE A 371 0.17 0.45 -40.74
C PHE A 371 0.43 1.32 -41.97
N ALA A 372 -0.63 1.63 -42.72
CA ALA A 372 -0.55 2.51 -43.88
C ALA A 372 -0.70 3.98 -43.43
N GLY A 373 0.40 4.73 -43.40
CA GLY A 373 0.40 6.18 -43.18
C GLY A 373 0.30 6.65 -41.72
N THR A 374 -0.61 6.06 -40.93
CA THR A 374 -0.84 6.39 -39.51
C THR A 374 -1.17 5.14 -38.68
N ASP A 375 -0.73 5.11 -37.42
CA ASP A 375 -1.13 4.10 -36.43
C ASP A 375 -2.16 4.62 -35.41
N HIS A 376 -2.66 5.85 -35.60
CA HIS A 376 -3.74 6.45 -34.83
C HIS A 376 -5.04 5.65 -35.02
N ASP A 377 -5.75 5.38 -33.94
CA ASP A 377 -7.01 4.63 -33.93
C ASP A 377 -8.02 5.26 -32.94
N ASP A 378 -9.25 4.75 -32.92
CA ASP A 378 -10.33 5.28 -32.06
C ASP A 378 -9.98 5.26 -30.56
N VAL A 379 -9.04 4.41 -30.12
CA VAL A 379 -8.59 4.34 -28.72
C VAL A 379 -7.71 5.54 -28.35
N ASP A 380 -7.04 6.16 -29.34
CA ASP A 380 -6.31 7.41 -29.12
C ASP A 380 -7.23 8.61 -28.89
N ASP A 381 -8.51 8.50 -29.29
CA ASP A 381 -9.53 9.54 -29.16
C ASP A 381 -10.49 9.28 -27.97
N ASP A 382 -10.40 8.11 -27.33
CA ASP A 382 -11.16 7.81 -26.10
C ASP A 382 -10.62 8.68 -24.94
N PRO A 383 -11.47 9.50 -24.29
CA PRO A 383 -11.02 10.37 -23.19
C PRO A 383 -10.54 9.60 -21.94
N ARG A 384 -10.81 8.30 -21.85
CA ARG A 384 -10.34 7.42 -20.77
C ARG A 384 -8.94 6.85 -21.04
N CYS A 385 -8.43 7.07 -22.25
CA CYS A 385 -7.10 6.64 -22.66
C CYS A 385 -6.02 7.38 -21.85
N VAL A 386 -5.08 6.62 -21.30
CA VAL A 386 -3.93 7.15 -20.56
C VAL A 386 -2.66 6.76 -21.31
N VAL A 387 -1.76 7.72 -21.48
CA VAL A 387 -0.42 7.47 -22.02
C VAL A 387 0.59 7.69 -20.90
N LEU A 388 1.44 6.69 -20.65
CA LEU A 388 2.62 6.86 -19.81
C LEU A 388 3.83 7.08 -20.72
N VAL A 389 4.65 8.08 -20.42
CA VAL A 389 5.86 8.41 -21.17
C VAL A 389 7.09 8.24 -20.28
N ALA A 390 8.18 7.77 -20.88
CA ALA A 390 9.50 7.77 -20.27
C ALA A 390 10.27 8.98 -20.79
N THR A 391 10.74 9.86 -19.91
CA THR A 391 11.49 11.07 -20.27
C THR A 391 12.88 11.06 -19.65
N ASP A 392 13.90 11.48 -20.41
CA ASP A 392 15.23 11.71 -19.86
C ASP A 392 15.31 13.00 -19.02
N ARG A 393 16.51 13.35 -18.55
CA ARG A 393 16.75 14.54 -17.71
C ARG A 393 16.42 15.86 -18.40
N ASP A 394 16.52 15.91 -19.72
CA ASP A 394 16.27 17.11 -20.52
C ASP A 394 14.79 17.21 -20.93
N GLY A 395 13.95 16.26 -20.49
CA GLY A 395 12.53 16.18 -20.83
C GLY A 395 12.27 15.56 -22.21
N THR A 396 13.27 14.94 -22.84
CA THR A 396 13.10 14.26 -24.11
C THR A 396 12.37 12.94 -23.90
N VAL A 397 11.30 12.70 -24.66
CA VAL A 397 10.55 11.44 -24.60
C VAL A 397 11.39 10.31 -25.22
N LEU A 398 11.79 9.34 -24.39
CA LEU A 398 12.52 8.13 -24.79
C LEU A 398 11.59 6.97 -25.17
N GLY A 399 10.32 7.03 -24.78
CA GLY A 399 9.34 6.00 -25.09
C GLY A 399 7.99 6.27 -24.43
N GLY A 400 7.02 5.41 -24.71
CA GLY A 400 5.73 5.47 -24.04
C GLY A 400 4.90 4.21 -24.24
N VAL A 401 3.82 4.11 -23.48
CA VAL A 401 2.82 3.04 -23.55
C VAL A 401 1.43 3.60 -23.33
N ARG A 402 0.46 3.08 -24.07
CA ARG A 402 -0.96 3.45 -23.98
C ARG A 402 -1.74 2.43 -23.17
N LEU A 403 -2.61 2.89 -22.27
CA LEU A 403 -3.56 2.09 -21.52
C LEU A 403 -4.97 2.61 -21.81
N ALA A 404 -5.93 1.71 -22.02
CA ALA A 404 -7.33 2.10 -22.20
C ALA A 404 -8.30 0.96 -21.83
N PRO A 405 -9.55 1.28 -21.48
CA PRO A 405 -10.64 0.30 -21.37
C PRO A 405 -10.88 -0.44 -22.70
N CYS A 406 -11.20 -1.73 -22.63
CA CYS A 406 -11.50 -2.57 -23.80
C CYS A 406 -12.97 -2.55 -24.22
N THR A 407 -13.82 -1.87 -23.46
CA THR A 407 -15.28 -1.88 -23.62
C THR A 407 -15.85 -0.46 -23.60
N ALA A 408 -17.01 -0.27 -24.24
CA ALA A 408 -17.69 1.03 -24.29
C ALA A 408 -18.00 1.55 -22.88
N THR A 409 -18.60 0.71 -22.03
CA THR A 409 -18.67 0.94 -20.59
C THR A 409 -17.40 0.41 -19.93
N ASP A 410 -16.79 1.15 -19.00
CA ASP A 410 -15.62 0.64 -18.28
C ASP A 410 -16.02 -0.46 -17.28
N LEU A 411 -15.69 -1.70 -17.63
CA LEU A 411 -15.94 -2.88 -16.82
C LEU A 411 -14.73 -3.26 -15.93
N GLY A 412 -13.69 -2.43 -15.87
CA GLY A 412 -12.42 -2.80 -15.26
C GLY A 412 -11.60 -3.79 -16.12
N TRP A 413 -11.92 -3.90 -17.41
CA TRP A 413 -11.09 -4.62 -18.40
C TRP A 413 -10.34 -3.62 -19.26
N TRP A 414 -9.03 -3.53 -19.05
CA TRP A 414 -8.15 -2.59 -19.75
C TRP A 414 -7.07 -3.35 -20.54
N ALA A 415 -6.48 -2.68 -21.52
CA ALA A 415 -5.35 -3.21 -22.28
C ALA A 415 -4.18 -2.24 -22.37
N GLY A 416 -2.97 -2.79 -22.26
CA GLY A 416 -1.73 -2.12 -22.63
C GLY A 416 -1.46 -2.27 -24.12
N SER A 417 -1.20 -1.17 -24.81
CA SER A 417 -0.97 -1.14 -26.27
C SER A 417 0.04 -0.06 -26.67
N ARG A 418 0.50 -0.12 -27.92
CA ARG A 418 1.37 0.89 -28.55
C ARG A 418 2.67 1.20 -27.76
N LEU A 419 3.19 0.23 -27.01
CA LEU A 419 4.49 0.34 -26.34
C LEU A 419 5.59 0.59 -27.37
N VAL A 420 6.24 1.74 -27.29
CA VAL A 420 7.32 2.15 -28.19
C VAL A 420 8.46 2.77 -27.39
N VAL A 421 9.69 2.54 -27.83
CA VAL A 421 10.90 3.13 -27.28
C VAL A 421 11.83 3.55 -28.41
N THR A 422 12.55 4.66 -28.23
CA THR A 422 13.55 5.15 -29.18
C THR A 422 14.63 4.11 -29.40
N THR A 423 15.26 4.12 -30.58
CA THR A 423 16.32 3.16 -30.93
C THR A 423 17.50 3.20 -29.95
N SER A 424 17.88 4.39 -29.48
CA SER A 424 18.95 4.59 -28.49
C SER A 424 18.60 4.05 -27.10
N ALA A 425 17.31 3.96 -26.76
CA ALA A 425 16.82 3.49 -25.45
C ALA A 425 16.35 2.02 -25.44
N ARG A 426 16.47 1.28 -26.55
CA ARG A 426 16.04 -0.13 -26.64
C ARG A 426 16.78 -1.05 -25.66
N THR A 427 18.00 -0.70 -25.26
CA THR A 427 18.85 -1.48 -24.34
C THR A 427 18.98 -0.88 -22.93
N SER A 428 18.43 0.31 -22.68
CA SER A 428 18.55 1.03 -21.38
C SER A 428 17.50 0.65 -20.34
N GLY A 429 16.62 -0.32 -20.64
CA GLY A 429 15.60 -0.79 -19.70
C GLY A 429 14.29 0.03 -19.67
N VAL A 430 14.16 1.05 -20.55
CA VAL A 430 12.94 1.87 -20.68
C VAL A 430 11.69 1.04 -20.96
N GLY A 431 11.76 0.09 -21.90
CA GLY A 431 10.64 -0.79 -22.23
C GLY A 431 10.10 -1.57 -21.01
N PRO A 432 10.94 -2.34 -20.31
CA PRO A 432 10.56 -2.99 -19.05
C PRO A 432 9.97 -2.05 -18.00
N ALA A 433 10.51 -0.84 -17.85
CA ALA A 433 10.02 0.16 -16.89
C ALA A 433 8.63 0.70 -17.26
N LEU A 434 8.39 1.01 -18.54
CA LEU A 434 7.07 1.39 -19.04
C LEU A 434 6.03 0.30 -18.82
N VAL A 435 6.39 -0.97 -19.06
CA VAL A 435 5.48 -2.11 -18.82
C VAL A 435 5.14 -2.23 -17.33
N ARG A 436 6.13 -2.13 -16.43
CA ARG A 436 5.90 -2.14 -14.98
C ARG A 436 5.02 -0.98 -14.53
N ALA A 437 5.31 0.23 -15.00
CA ALA A 437 4.50 1.41 -14.70
C ALA A 437 3.06 1.27 -15.21
N ALA A 438 2.87 0.66 -16.40
CA ALA A 438 1.53 0.37 -16.90
C ALA A 438 0.78 -0.63 -16.02
N CYS A 439 1.43 -1.69 -15.54
CA CYS A 439 0.81 -2.65 -14.62
C CYS A 439 0.42 -1.97 -13.31
N ALA A 440 1.32 -1.21 -12.70
CA ALA A 440 1.05 -0.45 -11.47
C ALA A 440 -0.09 0.56 -11.65
N HIS A 441 -0.12 1.27 -12.79
CA HIS A 441 -1.20 2.21 -13.10
C HIS A 441 -2.54 1.51 -13.29
N ALA A 442 -2.58 0.37 -13.99
CA ALA A 442 -3.81 -0.41 -14.14
C ALA A 442 -4.33 -0.87 -12.78
N GLU A 443 -3.44 -1.42 -11.94
CA GLU A 443 -3.79 -1.83 -10.59
C GLU A 443 -4.32 -0.65 -9.77
N SER A 444 -3.63 0.48 -9.71
CA SER A 444 -4.05 1.65 -8.92
C SER A 444 -5.40 2.22 -9.34
N ARG A 445 -5.78 2.07 -10.62
CA ARG A 445 -7.05 2.51 -11.19
C ARG A 445 -8.23 1.56 -10.97
N GLY A 446 -8.04 0.47 -10.22
CA GLY A 446 -9.11 -0.49 -9.97
C GLY A 446 -9.37 -1.44 -11.14
N VAL A 447 -8.42 -1.61 -12.06
CA VAL A 447 -8.57 -2.61 -13.15
C VAL A 447 -8.65 -4.00 -12.53
N LEU A 448 -9.50 -4.85 -13.10
CA LEU A 448 -9.75 -6.24 -12.70
C LEU A 448 -9.22 -7.24 -13.72
N ARG A 449 -9.06 -6.84 -14.98
CA ARG A 449 -8.45 -7.61 -16.05
C ARG A 449 -7.57 -6.70 -16.89
N PHE A 450 -6.28 -7.03 -17.01
CA PHE A 450 -5.34 -6.26 -17.79
C PHE A 450 -4.65 -7.14 -18.85
N ASP A 451 -4.94 -6.86 -20.12
CA ASP A 451 -4.48 -7.65 -21.25
C ASP A 451 -3.45 -6.87 -22.10
N ALA A 452 -2.68 -7.59 -22.92
CA ALA A 452 -1.82 -7.00 -23.93
C ALA A 452 -1.71 -7.94 -25.13
N THR A 453 -1.63 -7.35 -26.32
CA THR A 453 -1.26 -8.07 -27.54
C THR A 453 0.18 -7.73 -27.90
N VAL A 454 1.08 -8.68 -27.67
CA VAL A 454 2.54 -8.47 -27.68
C VAL A 454 3.13 -9.09 -28.94
N GLN A 455 3.93 -8.35 -29.71
CA GLN A 455 4.64 -8.94 -30.86
C GLN A 455 5.47 -10.15 -30.43
N LYS A 456 5.48 -11.23 -31.23
CA LYS A 456 6.09 -12.52 -30.85
C LYS A 456 7.54 -12.39 -30.32
N ARG A 457 8.33 -11.49 -30.92
CA ARG A 457 9.72 -11.19 -30.51
C ARG A 457 9.87 -10.67 -29.07
N ASN A 458 8.83 -10.08 -28.48
CA ASN A 458 8.84 -9.47 -27.15
C ASN A 458 8.20 -10.36 -26.07
N GLU A 459 7.72 -11.57 -26.42
CA GLU A 459 7.07 -12.51 -25.50
C GLU A 459 7.96 -12.83 -24.28
N THR A 460 9.26 -13.09 -24.50
CA THR A 460 10.23 -13.41 -23.44
C THR A 460 10.45 -12.24 -22.48
N LEU A 461 10.35 -10.99 -22.95
CA LEU A 461 10.42 -9.82 -22.08
C LEU A 461 9.21 -9.79 -21.13
N PHE A 462 8.00 -9.87 -21.69
CA PHE A 462 6.76 -9.82 -20.92
C PHE A 462 6.66 -10.97 -19.92
N THR A 463 7.03 -12.19 -20.34
CA THR A 463 7.06 -13.37 -19.47
C THR A 463 7.98 -13.17 -18.27
N ARG A 464 9.19 -12.60 -18.47
CA ARG A 464 10.11 -12.27 -17.37
C ARG A 464 9.60 -11.18 -16.43
N LEU A 465 8.69 -10.33 -16.90
CA LEU A 465 8.06 -9.30 -16.09
C LEU A 465 6.87 -9.82 -15.28
N GLY A 466 6.42 -11.06 -15.53
CA GLY A 466 5.29 -11.69 -14.83
C GLY A 466 4.00 -11.80 -15.65
N TRP A 467 4.02 -11.40 -16.93
CA TRP A 467 2.86 -11.59 -17.81
C TRP A 467 2.68 -13.05 -18.22
N ILE A 468 1.44 -13.49 -18.28
CA ILE A 468 1.07 -14.88 -18.58
C ILE A 468 0.52 -14.96 -20.01
N ARG A 469 1.07 -15.90 -20.79
CA ARG A 469 0.63 -16.19 -22.16
C ARG A 469 -0.76 -16.83 -22.19
N ARG A 470 -1.60 -16.41 -23.13
CA ARG A 470 -2.89 -17.08 -23.46
C ARG A 470 -2.86 -17.82 -24.79
N GLY A 471 -2.30 -17.23 -25.84
CA GLY A 471 -2.29 -17.85 -27.17
C GLY A 471 -1.63 -17.00 -28.24
N ASP A 472 -1.35 -17.60 -29.39
CA ASP A 472 -0.87 -16.87 -30.56
C ASP A 472 -2.03 -16.15 -31.25
N VAL A 473 -1.78 -14.92 -31.70
CA VAL A 473 -2.74 -14.10 -32.44
C VAL A 473 -2.02 -13.38 -33.57
N GLU A 474 -2.73 -13.04 -34.64
CA GLU A 474 -2.17 -12.28 -35.74
C GLU A 474 -2.75 -10.87 -35.74
N VAL A 475 -1.89 -9.85 -35.76
CA VAL A 475 -2.28 -8.44 -35.83
C VAL A 475 -1.51 -7.80 -36.96
N ALA A 476 -2.23 -7.15 -37.89
CA ALA A 476 -1.66 -6.53 -39.08
C ALA A 476 -0.71 -7.47 -39.86
N ASN A 477 -1.17 -8.71 -40.12
CA ASN A 477 -0.40 -9.78 -40.78
C ASN A 477 0.95 -10.11 -40.10
N THR A 478 1.08 -9.79 -38.80
CA THR A 478 2.31 -9.99 -38.03
C THR A 478 2.02 -10.89 -36.82
N PRO A 479 2.87 -11.89 -36.54
CA PRO A 479 2.71 -12.76 -35.37
C PRO A 479 2.81 -12.00 -34.05
N HIS A 480 1.79 -12.16 -33.21
CA HIS A 480 1.68 -11.64 -31.86
C HIS A 480 1.27 -12.75 -30.89
N VAL A 481 1.29 -12.44 -29.61
CA VAL A 481 0.88 -13.30 -28.51
C VAL A 481 -0.08 -12.50 -27.64
N ALA A 482 -1.27 -13.06 -27.38
CA ALA A 482 -2.19 -12.55 -26.39
C ALA A 482 -1.66 -12.93 -25.00
N MET A 483 -1.46 -11.93 -24.15
CA MET A 483 -0.94 -12.08 -22.80
C MET A 483 -1.81 -11.30 -21.80
N TYR A 484 -1.72 -11.65 -20.53
CA TYR A 484 -2.39 -10.90 -19.46
C TYR A 484 -1.50 -10.74 -18.23
N TRP A 485 -1.75 -9.67 -17.49
CA TRP A 485 -1.18 -9.42 -16.19
C TRP A 485 -2.10 -9.99 -15.11
N PRO A 486 -1.59 -10.85 -14.20
CA PRO A 486 -2.40 -11.36 -13.10
C PRO A 486 -2.75 -10.22 -12.13
N ILE A 487 -4.03 -10.01 -11.88
CA ILE A 487 -4.53 -9.06 -10.88
C ILE A 487 -5.24 -9.85 -9.78
N ASP A 488 -4.76 -9.72 -8.55
CA ASP A 488 -5.18 -10.53 -7.40
C ASP A 488 -5.95 -9.75 -6.33
N ARG A 489 -6.37 -8.50 -6.63
CA ARG A 489 -7.07 -7.60 -5.69
C ARG A 489 -8.17 -8.28 -4.87
N ILE A 490 -9.05 -9.05 -5.53
CA ILE A 490 -10.18 -9.71 -4.88
C ILE A 490 -9.69 -10.83 -3.96
N GLU A 491 -8.75 -11.65 -4.41
CA GLU A 491 -8.13 -12.72 -3.61
C GLU A 491 -7.43 -12.14 -2.37
N ARG A 492 -6.69 -11.02 -2.53
CA ARG A 492 -6.03 -10.32 -1.42
C ARG A 492 -7.04 -9.82 -0.40
N LEU A 493 -8.14 -9.21 -0.84
CA LEU A 493 -9.20 -8.75 0.05
C LEU A 493 -9.84 -9.90 0.83
N VAL A 494 -10.14 -11.01 0.15
CA VAL A 494 -10.67 -12.22 0.81
C VAL A 494 -9.67 -12.77 1.83
N SER A 495 -8.40 -12.85 1.45
CA SER A 495 -7.34 -13.39 2.30
C SER A 495 -7.13 -12.56 3.57
N SER A 496 -7.14 -11.23 3.45
CA SER A 496 -6.96 -10.32 4.59
C SER A 496 -8.17 -10.23 5.51
N THR A 497 -9.36 -10.62 5.05
CA THR A 497 -10.61 -10.45 5.82
C THR A 497 -11.23 -11.75 6.33
N LYS A 498 -11.06 -12.89 5.63
CA LYS A 498 -11.83 -14.12 5.91
C LYS A 498 -11.01 -15.42 5.97
N ALA A 499 -9.85 -15.50 5.31
CA ALA A 499 -9.13 -16.78 5.16
C ALA A 499 -8.63 -17.42 6.48
N MET A 500 -8.46 -16.63 7.54
CA MET A 500 -8.04 -17.13 8.86
C MET A 500 -9.17 -17.80 9.67
N LEU A 501 -10.44 -17.59 9.29
CA LEU A 501 -11.59 -17.93 10.13
C LEU A 501 -11.67 -19.43 10.45
N ALA A 502 -11.47 -20.31 9.47
CA ALA A 502 -11.52 -21.76 9.71
C ALA A 502 -10.52 -22.24 10.76
N GLY A 503 -9.30 -21.69 10.76
CA GLY A 503 -8.27 -22.03 11.73
C GLY A 503 -8.61 -21.52 13.13
N VAL A 504 -8.98 -20.24 13.23
CA VAL A 504 -9.27 -19.58 14.52
C VAL A 504 -10.53 -20.13 15.18
N LEU A 505 -11.56 -20.46 14.39
CA LEU A 505 -12.86 -20.93 14.89
C LEU A 505 -12.94 -22.46 15.05
N ALA A 506 -11.88 -23.21 14.75
CA ALA A 506 -11.85 -24.66 14.87
C ALA A 506 -12.30 -25.19 16.26
N PRO A 507 -11.94 -24.55 17.40
CA PRO A 507 -12.42 -24.99 18.72
C PRO A 507 -13.94 -24.90 18.88
N LEU A 508 -14.59 -23.91 18.27
CA LEU A 508 -16.05 -23.77 18.29
C LEU A 508 -16.71 -24.81 17.40
N LYS A 509 -16.14 -25.09 16.22
CA LYS A 509 -16.64 -26.11 15.27
C LYS A 509 -16.75 -27.50 15.91
N ALA A 510 -15.91 -27.81 16.90
CA ALA A 510 -15.94 -29.08 17.61
C ALA A 510 -17.09 -29.21 18.63
N GLN A 511 -17.78 -28.12 18.97
CA GLN A 511 -18.86 -28.12 19.96
C GLN A 511 -20.23 -28.38 19.32
N PRO A 512 -21.18 -29.03 20.03
CA PRO A 512 -22.56 -29.11 19.58
C PRO A 512 -23.17 -27.72 19.34
N LEU A 513 -23.79 -27.51 18.18
CA LEU A 513 -24.30 -26.20 17.71
C LEU A 513 -23.25 -25.09 17.54
N GLY A 514 -21.96 -25.44 17.64
CA GLY A 514 -20.86 -24.51 17.42
C GLY A 514 -20.87 -24.00 15.98
N LEU A 515 -20.76 -22.66 15.84
CA LEU A 515 -20.88 -21.92 14.58
C LEU A 515 -22.24 -22.01 13.88
N GLY A 516 -23.28 -22.54 14.54
CA GLY A 516 -24.64 -22.64 14.02
C GLY A 516 -25.15 -24.08 13.90
N ALA A 517 -26.47 -24.22 13.74
CA ALA A 517 -27.09 -25.49 13.41
C ALA A 517 -26.74 -25.92 11.97
N LYS A 518 -26.92 -27.20 11.64
CA LYS A 518 -26.69 -27.72 10.28
C LYS A 518 -27.49 -26.90 9.27
N GLY A 519 -26.82 -26.43 8.22
CA GLY A 519 -27.37 -25.57 7.18
C GLY A 519 -27.22 -24.08 7.44
N PHE A 520 -26.68 -23.66 8.60
CA PHE A 520 -26.49 -22.26 9.01
C PHE A 520 -25.06 -21.99 9.51
N ARG A 521 -24.10 -22.88 9.19
CA ARG A 521 -22.73 -22.71 9.65
C ARG A 521 -22.08 -21.51 8.98
N GLY A 522 -21.64 -20.55 9.80
CA GLY A 522 -20.95 -19.34 9.30
C GLY A 522 -21.84 -18.45 8.42
N ASP A 523 -23.16 -18.58 8.57
CA ASP A 523 -24.18 -17.78 7.89
C ASP A 523 -24.28 -16.38 8.52
N ASP A 524 -25.04 -15.48 7.89
CA ASP A 524 -25.16 -14.07 8.33
C ASP A 524 -25.84 -13.94 9.70
N GLY A 525 -26.69 -14.91 10.03
CA GLY A 525 -27.24 -15.05 11.37
C GLY A 525 -27.48 -16.51 11.71
N VAL A 526 -27.83 -16.75 12.98
CA VAL A 526 -28.09 -18.09 13.49
C VAL A 526 -29.52 -18.21 14.02
N PRO A 527 -30.27 -19.25 13.63
CA PRO A 527 -31.51 -19.61 14.31
C PRO A 527 -31.27 -19.99 15.77
N VAL A 528 -31.93 -19.30 16.69
CA VAL A 528 -31.84 -19.57 18.12
C VAL A 528 -32.66 -20.83 18.45
N PRO A 529 -32.04 -21.89 19.01
CA PRO A 529 -32.71 -23.17 19.23
C PRO A 529 -34.03 -23.05 20.00
N GLY A 530 -35.08 -23.72 19.50
CA GLY A 530 -36.39 -23.77 20.15
C GLY A 530 -37.23 -22.50 20.03
N SER A 531 -36.86 -21.57 19.15
CA SER A 531 -37.59 -20.32 18.91
C SER A 531 -37.66 -19.99 17.42
N ASP A 532 -38.43 -18.95 17.08
CA ASP A 532 -38.45 -18.32 15.75
C ASP A 532 -37.47 -17.14 15.64
N MET A 533 -36.53 -17.03 16.59
CA MET A 533 -35.58 -15.92 16.68
C MET A 533 -34.33 -16.22 15.85
N ILE A 534 -33.82 -15.19 15.18
CA ILE A 534 -32.50 -15.16 14.53
C ILE A 534 -31.62 -14.18 15.29
N ALA A 535 -30.37 -14.55 15.54
CA ALA A 535 -29.37 -13.66 16.11
C ALA A 535 -28.26 -13.39 15.08
N ALA A 536 -27.94 -12.12 14.88
CA ALA A 536 -26.78 -11.66 14.13
C ALA A 536 -25.88 -10.85 15.07
N CYS A 537 -24.56 -10.93 14.90
CA CYS A 537 -23.62 -10.21 15.76
C CYS A 537 -22.39 -9.82 14.96
N ASP A 538 -22.06 -8.54 15.03
CA ASP A 538 -20.95 -7.98 14.27
C ASP A 538 -20.16 -6.97 15.09
N ALA A 539 -18.86 -6.94 14.83
CA ALA A 539 -17.92 -6.00 15.43
C ALA A 539 -17.43 -4.99 14.38
N ILE A 540 -17.31 -3.72 14.78
CA ILE A 540 -16.80 -2.66 13.93
C ILE A 540 -15.29 -2.51 14.15
N ILE A 541 -14.54 -2.39 13.05
CA ILE A 541 -13.08 -2.25 13.08
C ILE A 541 -12.69 -1.03 13.95
N PRO A 542 -11.75 -1.18 14.90
CA PRO A 542 -11.40 -0.10 15.84
C PRO A 542 -10.96 1.20 15.15
N SER A 543 -10.24 1.10 14.04
CA SER A 543 -9.80 2.26 13.24
C SER A 543 -10.96 3.13 12.76
N MET A 544 -12.09 2.53 12.37
CA MET A 544 -13.31 3.25 12.01
C MET A 544 -13.95 3.92 13.22
N VAL A 545 -14.01 3.22 14.36
CA VAL A 545 -14.53 3.75 15.62
C VAL A 545 -13.72 4.98 16.06
N ASP A 546 -12.41 4.98 15.82
CA ASP A 546 -11.54 6.10 16.12
C ASP A 546 -11.69 7.26 15.12
N ARG A 547 -11.70 6.96 13.82
CA ARG A 547 -11.72 7.93 12.72
C ARG A 547 -13.07 8.63 12.56
N ASP A 548 -14.16 7.87 12.51
CA ASP A 548 -15.52 8.38 12.35
C ASP A 548 -16.48 7.66 13.32
N PRO A 549 -16.43 7.99 14.64
CA PRO A 549 -17.21 7.29 15.67
C PRO A 549 -18.72 7.36 15.43
N GLU A 550 -19.23 8.46 14.88
CA GLU A 550 -20.66 8.59 14.61
C GLU A 550 -21.09 7.70 13.43
N TRP A 551 -20.24 7.58 12.42
CA TRP A 551 -20.47 6.59 11.35
C TRP A 551 -20.32 5.16 11.84
N ALA A 552 -19.33 4.87 12.68
CA ALA A 552 -19.16 3.55 13.28
C ALA A 552 -20.43 3.11 14.04
N GLY A 553 -21.06 4.03 14.77
CA GLY A 553 -22.35 3.79 15.42
C GLY A 553 -23.48 3.46 14.43
N TRP A 554 -23.55 4.18 13.30
CA TRP A 554 -24.52 3.87 12.23
C TRP A 554 -24.25 2.50 11.61
N CYS A 555 -22.99 2.23 11.24
CA CYS A 555 -22.56 0.98 10.63
C CYS A 555 -22.81 -0.22 11.55
N ALA A 556 -22.64 -0.08 12.87
CA ALA A 556 -22.89 -1.15 13.82
C ALA A 556 -24.33 -1.66 13.78
N ALA A 557 -25.31 -0.76 13.59
CA ALA A 557 -26.68 -1.18 13.30
C ALA A 557 -26.81 -1.74 11.87
N LEU A 558 -26.27 -1.02 10.89
CA LEU A 558 -26.42 -1.35 9.47
C LEU A 558 -26.03 -2.79 9.12
N VAL A 559 -24.84 -3.22 9.53
CA VAL A 559 -24.30 -4.56 9.20
C VAL A 559 -25.21 -5.66 9.76
N ASN A 560 -25.55 -5.56 11.06
CA ASN A 560 -26.41 -6.52 11.72
C ASN A 560 -27.86 -6.55 11.18
N LEU A 561 -28.38 -5.40 10.73
CA LEU A 561 -29.71 -5.33 10.12
C LEU A 561 -29.73 -5.92 8.71
N ASN A 562 -28.63 -5.76 7.96
CA ASN A 562 -28.46 -6.42 6.67
C ASN A 562 -28.34 -7.94 6.86
N ASP A 563 -27.61 -8.42 7.87
CA ASP A 563 -27.53 -9.84 8.19
C ASP A 563 -28.91 -10.46 8.47
N LEU A 564 -29.69 -9.83 9.35
CA LEU A 564 -31.07 -10.29 9.62
C LEU A 564 -31.92 -10.27 8.34
N SER A 565 -31.73 -9.27 7.50
CA SER A 565 -32.42 -9.16 6.21
C SER A 565 -32.05 -10.33 5.29
N ALA A 566 -30.76 -10.71 5.21
CA ALA A 566 -30.29 -11.85 4.42
C ALA A 566 -30.87 -13.19 4.91
N MET A 567 -31.11 -13.32 6.22
CA MET A 567 -31.80 -14.47 6.81
C MET A 567 -33.32 -14.49 6.56
N GLY A 568 -33.86 -13.46 5.90
CA GLY A 568 -35.30 -13.28 5.73
C GLY A 568 -36.03 -12.99 7.04
N ALA A 569 -35.32 -12.43 8.04
CA ALA A 569 -35.85 -12.12 9.35
C ALA A 569 -36.27 -10.66 9.48
N TYR A 570 -37.38 -10.42 10.18
CA TYR A 570 -37.77 -9.08 10.58
C TYR A 570 -37.05 -8.70 11.88
N ALA A 571 -36.33 -7.57 11.88
CA ALA A 571 -35.60 -7.11 13.06
C ALA A 571 -36.53 -6.66 14.19
N VAL A 572 -36.26 -7.12 15.41
CA VAL A 572 -37.05 -6.86 16.62
C VAL A 572 -36.33 -5.91 17.57
N GLY A 573 -35.00 -5.98 17.63
CA GLY A 573 -34.20 -5.06 18.45
C GLY A 573 -32.71 -5.36 18.41
N MET A 574 -31.92 -4.47 18.98
CA MET A 574 -30.45 -4.54 19.02
C MET A 574 -29.91 -4.44 20.45
N LEU A 575 -28.78 -5.10 20.71
CA LEU A 575 -27.98 -4.93 21.93
C LEU A 575 -26.61 -4.37 21.54
N ASP A 576 -26.08 -3.40 22.27
CA ASP A 576 -24.75 -2.84 22.01
C ASP A 576 -23.70 -3.19 23.07
N SER A 577 -22.45 -3.31 22.66
CA SER A 577 -21.30 -3.36 23.56
C SER A 577 -20.25 -2.38 23.06
N VAL A 578 -20.01 -1.33 23.85
CA VAL A 578 -19.19 -0.19 23.45
C VAL A 578 -18.15 0.18 24.51
N GLY A 579 -16.92 0.38 24.05
CA GLY A 579 -15.78 0.87 24.79
C GLY A 579 -15.19 2.09 24.09
N ALA A 580 -14.85 3.13 24.84
CA ALA A 580 -14.16 4.30 24.28
C ALA A 580 -13.25 5.00 25.30
N PRO A 581 -12.15 5.63 24.84
CA PRO A 581 -11.18 6.27 25.74
C PRO A 581 -11.70 7.57 26.34
N THR A 582 -12.69 8.19 25.70
CA THR A 582 -13.29 9.46 26.15
C THR A 582 -14.81 9.42 26.07
N GLN A 583 -15.47 10.15 26.98
CA GLN A 583 -16.92 10.35 26.93
C GLN A 583 -17.38 11.01 25.61
N SER A 584 -16.57 11.90 25.04
CA SER A 584 -16.87 12.56 23.76
C SER A 584 -16.98 11.55 22.62
N ARG A 585 -16.00 10.64 22.50
CA ARG A 585 -16.04 9.57 21.49
C ARG A 585 -17.22 8.64 21.71
N LEU A 586 -17.43 8.19 22.94
CA LEU A 586 -18.59 7.38 23.31
C LEU A 586 -19.92 8.04 22.91
N THR A 587 -20.08 9.33 23.18
CA THR A 587 -21.30 10.08 22.84
C THR A 587 -21.55 10.11 21.33
N ARG A 588 -20.49 10.25 20.53
CA ARG A 588 -20.59 10.23 19.06
C ARG A 588 -20.99 8.84 18.54
N ILE A 589 -20.43 7.78 19.10
CA ILE A 589 -20.81 6.38 18.77
C ILE A 589 -22.29 6.15 19.04
N ILE A 590 -22.74 6.46 20.27
CA ILE A 590 -24.14 6.25 20.67
C ILE A 590 -25.09 7.12 19.84
N ARG A 591 -24.69 8.34 19.46
CA ARG A 591 -25.50 9.18 18.57
C ARG A 591 -25.69 8.54 17.21
N GLY A 592 -24.64 7.99 16.62
CA GLY A 592 -24.70 7.26 15.35
C GLY A 592 -25.66 6.08 15.41
N LEU A 593 -25.53 5.27 16.45
CA LEU A 593 -26.38 4.10 16.70
C LEU A 593 -27.85 4.51 16.92
N ALA A 594 -28.09 5.58 17.69
CA ALA A 594 -29.43 6.11 17.92
C ALA A 594 -30.08 6.64 16.63
N ASN A 595 -29.31 7.32 15.78
CA ASN A 595 -29.78 7.79 14.48
C ASN A 595 -30.15 6.63 13.55
N ALA A 596 -29.33 5.57 13.50
CA ALA A 596 -29.65 4.36 12.74
C ALA A 596 -30.89 3.65 13.31
N SER A 597 -30.96 3.47 14.62
CA SER A 597 -32.13 2.89 15.30
C SER A 597 -33.43 3.62 14.93
N ALA A 598 -33.41 4.96 14.93
CA ALA A 598 -34.55 5.76 14.53
C ALA A 598 -34.89 5.61 13.04
N ALA A 599 -33.88 5.62 12.16
CA ALA A 599 -34.07 5.51 10.71
C ALA A 599 -34.64 4.14 10.31
N TRP A 600 -34.10 3.06 10.86
CA TRP A 600 -34.52 1.68 10.59
C TRP A 600 -35.75 1.24 11.40
N GLN A 601 -36.20 2.05 12.36
CA GLN A 601 -37.31 1.74 13.28
C GLN A 601 -37.09 0.46 14.09
N VAL A 602 -35.83 0.18 14.45
CA VAL A 602 -35.44 -0.98 15.27
C VAL A 602 -34.85 -0.46 16.58
N PRO A 603 -35.46 -0.77 17.74
CA PRO A 603 -35.01 -0.23 19.02
C PRO A 603 -33.70 -0.85 19.50
N VAL A 604 -32.85 -0.05 20.14
CA VAL A 604 -31.77 -0.55 20.99
C VAL A 604 -32.38 -0.94 22.34
N LEU A 605 -32.34 -2.23 22.67
CA LEU A 605 -32.98 -2.83 23.84
C LEU A 605 -32.13 -2.70 25.13
N GLY A 606 -30.84 -2.46 24.98
CA GLY A 606 -29.88 -2.38 26.07
C GLY A 606 -28.47 -2.73 25.61
N GLY A 607 -27.53 -2.86 26.54
CA GLY A 607 -26.14 -3.12 26.19
C GLY A 607 -25.16 -2.97 27.35
N HIS A 608 -23.88 -2.83 27.01
CA HIS A 608 -22.79 -2.59 27.95
C HIS A 608 -21.88 -1.45 27.48
N THR A 609 -21.57 -0.53 28.39
CA THR A 609 -20.80 0.69 28.09
C THR A 609 -19.63 0.85 29.03
N GLN A 610 -18.42 1.01 28.47
CA GLN A 610 -17.20 1.23 29.22
C GLN A 610 -16.47 2.50 28.75
N ALA A 611 -16.05 3.34 29.70
CA ALA A 611 -15.26 4.54 29.44
C ALA A 611 -13.82 4.37 29.93
N GLY A 612 -12.87 5.06 29.29
CA GLY A 612 -11.45 5.04 29.65
C GLY A 612 -10.70 3.79 29.15
N VAL A 613 -11.24 3.11 28.14
CA VAL A 613 -10.63 1.92 27.50
C VAL A 613 -10.38 2.17 26.01
N PRO A 614 -9.55 1.35 25.32
CA PRO A 614 -9.45 1.42 23.87
C PRO A 614 -10.81 1.31 23.17
N SER A 615 -10.92 1.91 21.98
CA SER A 615 -12.17 1.92 21.22
C SER A 615 -12.56 0.51 20.79
N SER A 616 -13.79 0.11 21.09
CA SER A 616 -14.37 -1.17 20.70
C SER A 616 -15.88 -0.98 20.52
N LEU A 617 -16.45 -1.55 19.46
CA LEU A 617 -17.88 -1.47 19.21
C LEU A 617 -18.35 -2.78 18.58
N SER A 618 -19.34 -3.40 19.20
CA SER A 618 -20.08 -4.52 18.63
C SER A 618 -21.57 -4.34 18.89
N VAL A 619 -22.39 -4.84 17.97
CA VAL A 619 -23.84 -4.88 18.12
C VAL A 619 -24.30 -6.29 17.83
N THR A 620 -25.31 -6.74 18.57
CA THR A 620 -26.04 -7.98 18.32
C THR A 620 -27.49 -7.61 17.97
N ALA A 621 -27.96 -7.95 16.78
CA ALA A 621 -29.35 -7.78 16.40
C ALA A 621 -30.15 -9.08 16.56
N LEU A 622 -31.40 -8.93 16.97
CA LEU A 622 -32.36 -10.01 17.13
C LEU A 622 -33.49 -9.82 16.13
N GLY A 623 -33.74 -10.83 15.30
CA GLY A 623 -34.82 -10.87 14.33
C GLY A 623 -35.78 -12.04 14.57
N ARG A 624 -36.91 -12.05 13.86
CA ARG A 624 -37.87 -13.16 13.85
C ARG A 624 -38.24 -13.61 12.45
N THR A 625 -38.27 -14.91 12.24
CA THR A 625 -38.86 -15.54 11.05
C THR A 625 -39.21 -17.00 11.34
N ALA A 626 -40.31 -17.47 10.75
CA ALA A 626 -40.67 -18.89 10.77
C ALA A 626 -39.92 -19.69 9.69
N ASN A 627 -39.38 -19.02 8.67
CA ASN A 627 -38.76 -19.64 7.50
C ASN A 627 -37.43 -18.92 7.20
N PRO A 628 -36.37 -19.18 7.98
CA PRO A 628 -35.08 -18.57 7.72
C PRO A 628 -34.53 -19.01 6.37
N VAL A 629 -34.02 -18.05 5.60
CA VAL A 629 -33.24 -18.30 4.39
C VAL A 629 -31.79 -18.55 4.82
N ARG A 630 -31.16 -19.58 4.25
CA ARG A 630 -29.79 -20.00 4.58
C ARG A 630 -28.83 -19.66 3.44
N ALA A 631 -27.58 -19.37 3.72
CA ALA A 631 -26.55 -19.19 2.69
C ALA A 631 -26.27 -20.49 1.91
N GLY A 632 -26.39 -21.66 2.55
CA GLY A 632 -26.09 -22.98 1.96
C GLY A 632 -27.25 -23.68 1.25
N GLY A 633 -28.17 -22.93 0.66
CA GLY A 633 -29.35 -23.50 0.00
C GLY A 633 -29.26 -23.67 -1.52
N GLY A 634 -28.20 -23.15 -2.15
CA GLY A 634 -28.04 -23.14 -3.60
C GLY A 634 -27.67 -24.50 -4.19
N SER A 635 -27.78 -24.61 -5.50
CA SER A 635 -27.33 -25.77 -6.27
C SER A 635 -26.69 -25.34 -7.59
N VAL A 636 -25.83 -26.19 -8.15
CA VAL A 636 -25.23 -25.96 -9.48
C VAL A 636 -26.33 -25.67 -10.52
N GLY A 637 -26.18 -24.58 -11.27
CA GLY A 637 -27.14 -24.10 -12.26
C GLY A 637 -28.20 -23.13 -11.72
N ASP A 638 -28.28 -22.90 -10.41
CA ASP A 638 -29.07 -21.78 -9.86
C ASP A 638 -28.44 -20.45 -10.30
N ARG A 639 -29.29 -19.46 -10.60
CA ARG A 639 -28.91 -18.12 -11.04
C ARG A 639 -28.62 -17.23 -9.85
N LEU A 640 -27.54 -16.46 -9.95
CA LEU A 640 -27.16 -15.43 -8.98
C LEU A 640 -27.81 -14.10 -9.34
N THR A 641 -28.47 -13.47 -8.38
CA THR A 641 -29.06 -12.13 -8.52
C THR A 641 -28.48 -11.20 -7.47
N LEU A 642 -27.89 -10.08 -7.92
CA LEU A 642 -27.50 -8.99 -7.04
C LEU A 642 -28.65 -7.99 -6.92
N THR A 643 -29.08 -7.75 -5.70
CA THR A 643 -29.98 -6.64 -5.35
C THR A 643 -29.21 -5.62 -4.53
N ALA A 644 -28.94 -4.45 -5.09
CA ALA A 644 -28.11 -3.42 -4.46
C ALA A 644 -28.74 -2.02 -4.56
N ASP A 645 -28.63 -1.24 -3.48
CA ASP A 645 -28.97 0.19 -3.53
C ASP A 645 -27.78 0.98 -4.08
N VAL A 646 -27.88 1.35 -5.36
CA VAL A 646 -26.84 2.10 -6.08
C VAL A 646 -27.01 3.61 -5.93
N GLU A 647 -28.15 4.10 -5.40
CA GLU A 647 -28.31 5.54 -5.17
C GLU A 647 -27.65 5.87 -3.82
N GLY A 648 -26.57 6.65 -3.87
CA GLY A 648 -25.74 6.93 -2.71
C GLY A 648 -24.49 7.65 -3.12
N GLY A 649 -23.47 7.57 -2.28
CA GLY A 649 -22.14 8.06 -2.62
C GLY A 649 -21.05 7.44 -1.76
N TRP A 650 -19.82 7.60 -2.20
CA TRP A 650 -18.66 7.26 -1.38
C TRP A 650 -18.70 8.02 -0.05
N ARG A 651 -18.57 7.30 1.06
CA ARG A 651 -18.44 7.93 2.37
C ARG A 651 -17.13 8.73 2.39
N ARG A 652 -17.19 9.98 2.86
CA ARG A 652 -16.02 10.86 2.96
C ARG A 652 -14.93 10.19 3.81
N GLY A 653 -13.72 10.03 3.26
CA GLY A 653 -12.61 9.37 3.94
C GLY A 653 -12.59 7.84 3.78
N TYR A 654 -13.52 7.27 3.00
CA TYR A 654 -13.63 5.84 2.71
C TYR A 654 -13.93 5.59 1.22
N GLN A 655 -13.45 6.47 0.33
CA GLN A 655 -13.61 6.33 -1.12
C GLN A 655 -13.06 4.97 -1.59
N GLY A 656 -13.82 4.31 -2.46
CA GLY A 656 -13.50 2.97 -2.96
C GLY A 656 -13.75 1.83 -1.97
N GLN A 657 -14.02 2.13 -0.68
CA GLN A 657 -14.18 1.14 0.38
C GLN A 657 -15.60 1.05 0.93
N GLN A 658 -16.30 2.19 1.08
CA GLN A 658 -17.66 2.22 1.63
C GLN A 658 -18.61 3.11 0.84
N TRP A 659 -19.66 2.48 0.32
CA TRP A 659 -20.74 3.17 -0.36
C TRP A 659 -21.90 3.43 0.60
N ASP A 660 -22.16 4.69 0.92
CA ASP A 660 -23.27 5.08 1.79
C ASP A 660 -24.53 5.30 0.96
N SER A 661 -25.39 4.29 0.92
CA SER A 661 -26.72 4.34 0.32
C SER A 661 -27.85 4.44 1.35
N THR A 662 -27.58 4.26 2.65
CA THR A 662 -28.63 4.08 3.67
C THR A 662 -28.82 5.30 4.58
N SER A 663 -27.79 6.11 4.82
CA SER A 663 -27.87 7.21 5.81
C SER A 663 -28.83 8.33 5.48
N ARG A 664 -29.22 8.44 4.19
CA ARG A 664 -30.11 9.49 3.68
C ARG A 664 -31.49 8.97 3.27
N ARG A 665 -31.72 7.66 3.37
CA ARG A 665 -33.00 7.02 3.02
C ARG A 665 -34.03 7.24 4.11
N ASN A 666 -35.29 7.25 3.71
CA ASN A 666 -36.38 7.29 4.68
C ASN A 666 -36.71 5.89 5.22
N SER A 667 -37.38 5.84 6.37
CA SER A 667 -37.69 4.56 7.05
C SER A 667 -38.51 3.58 6.20
N ALA A 668 -39.41 4.07 5.34
CA ALA A 668 -40.24 3.20 4.50
C ALA A 668 -39.42 2.53 3.40
N GLU A 669 -38.47 3.26 2.82
CA GLU A 669 -37.50 2.72 1.86
C GLU A 669 -36.61 1.66 2.52
N LEU A 670 -36.00 1.98 3.66
CA LEU A 670 -35.15 1.06 4.42
C LEU A 670 -35.90 -0.22 4.79
N THR A 671 -37.14 -0.10 5.29
CA THR A 671 -37.99 -1.26 5.64
C THR A 671 -38.33 -2.11 4.42
N THR A 672 -38.58 -1.48 3.27
CA THR A 672 -38.88 -2.19 2.02
C THR A 672 -37.68 -2.99 1.52
N MET A 673 -36.48 -2.41 1.61
CA MET A 673 -35.21 -3.08 1.28
C MET A 673 -34.92 -4.22 2.26
N ALA A 674 -35.00 -3.97 3.57
CA ALA A 674 -34.73 -4.98 4.62
C ALA A 674 -35.58 -6.25 4.46
N SER A 675 -36.85 -6.09 4.08
CA SER A 675 -37.76 -7.23 3.92
C SER A 675 -37.71 -7.89 2.53
N PHE A 676 -36.80 -7.48 1.64
CA PHE A 676 -36.69 -7.99 0.28
C PHE A 676 -36.49 -9.51 0.21
N VAL A 677 -35.54 -10.06 0.98
CA VAL A 677 -35.23 -11.49 0.95
C VAL A 677 -36.40 -12.29 1.52
N ALA A 678 -37.03 -11.82 2.60
CA ALA A 678 -38.21 -12.46 3.18
C ALA A 678 -39.39 -12.54 2.19
N ARG A 679 -39.59 -11.50 1.35
CA ARG A 679 -40.63 -11.48 0.31
C ARG A 679 -40.28 -12.32 -0.92
N THR A 680 -39.00 -12.42 -1.25
CA THR A 680 -38.51 -13.19 -2.41
C THR A 680 -38.41 -14.68 -2.10
N ALA A 681 -38.00 -15.02 -0.88
CA ALA A 681 -37.77 -16.39 -0.39
C ALA A 681 -36.88 -17.23 -1.32
N PRO A 682 -35.67 -16.75 -1.68
CA PRO A 682 -34.76 -17.51 -2.53
C PRO A 682 -34.27 -18.77 -1.80
N LYS A 683 -33.66 -19.70 -2.55
CA LYS A 683 -33.03 -20.88 -1.94
C LYS A 683 -31.85 -20.50 -1.05
N ALA A 684 -31.04 -19.54 -1.50
CA ALA A 684 -29.95 -18.99 -0.71
C ALA A 684 -29.86 -17.46 -0.83
N ALA A 685 -29.36 -16.84 0.23
CA ALA A 685 -29.10 -15.40 0.28
C ALA A 685 -27.88 -15.14 1.16
N LYS A 686 -27.17 -14.05 0.87
CA LYS A 686 -26.13 -13.51 1.72
C LYS A 686 -26.02 -11.99 1.58
N ASP A 687 -25.72 -11.30 2.67
CA ASP A 687 -25.35 -9.91 2.71
C ASP A 687 -23.99 -9.65 2.00
N VAL A 688 -23.86 -8.55 1.27
CA VAL A 688 -22.55 -8.18 0.71
C VAL A 688 -21.73 -7.45 1.77
N SER A 689 -20.75 -8.17 2.34
CA SER A 689 -19.93 -7.74 3.47
C SER A 689 -18.58 -7.12 3.02
N MET A 690 -17.67 -6.89 3.97
CA MET A 690 -16.32 -6.33 3.74
C MET A 690 -15.43 -7.15 2.79
N ALA A 691 -15.79 -8.40 2.48
CA ALA A 691 -15.10 -9.19 1.44
C ALA A 691 -15.49 -8.77 0.00
N GLY A 692 -16.40 -7.79 -0.13
CA GLY A 692 -16.96 -7.34 -1.40
C GLY A 692 -17.93 -8.35 -2.02
N LEU A 693 -18.50 -7.99 -3.16
CA LEU A 693 -19.45 -8.82 -3.89
C LEU A 693 -18.87 -10.17 -4.28
N ALA A 694 -17.65 -10.19 -4.82
CA ALA A 694 -17.02 -11.44 -5.26
C ALA A 694 -16.69 -12.34 -4.06
N GLY A 695 -16.15 -11.78 -2.97
CA GLY A 695 -15.88 -12.54 -1.75
C GLY A 695 -17.15 -13.09 -1.11
N THR A 696 -18.20 -12.27 -0.97
CA THR A 696 -19.51 -12.74 -0.47
C THR A 696 -20.11 -13.83 -1.36
N THR A 697 -20.05 -13.68 -2.69
CA THR A 697 -20.52 -14.72 -3.62
C THR A 697 -19.78 -16.03 -3.38
N GLY A 698 -18.47 -15.97 -3.11
CA GLY A 698 -17.67 -17.14 -2.75
C GLY A 698 -18.08 -17.76 -1.42
N MET A 699 -18.47 -16.96 -0.42
CA MET A 699 -19.01 -17.48 0.85
C MET A 699 -20.34 -18.21 0.66
N LEU A 700 -21.26 -17.63 -0.15
CA LEU A 700 -22.53 -18.27 -0.49
C LEU A 700 -22.31 -19.60 -1.25
N ALA A 701 -21.40 -19.60 -2.22
CA ALA A 701 -21.04 -20.79 -2.99
C ALA A 701 -20.39 -21.86 -2.10
N GLU A 702 -19.45 -21.48 -1.23
CA GLU A 702 -18.81 -22.37 -0.27
C GLU A 702 -19.83 -23.02 0.68
N ALA A 703 -20.74 -22.23 1.24
CA ALA A 703 -21.81 -22.71 2.11
C ALA A 703 -22.75 -23.68 1.39
N SER A 704 -22.95 -23.48 0.08
CA SER A 704 -23.76 -24.34 -0.79
C SER A 704 -23.00 -25.57 -1.33
N GLY A 705 -21.70 -25.70 -1.05
CA GLY A 705 -20.87 -26.79 -1.61
C GLY A 705 -20.62 -26.67 -3.12
N THR A 706 -20.68 -25.46 -3.68
CA THR A 706 -20.54 -25.16 -5.11
C THR A 706 -19.38 -24.19 -5.37
N GLY A 707 -19.19 -23.83 -6.63
CA GLY A 707 -18.51 -22.61 -7.06
C GLY A 707 -19.48 -21.56 -7.59
N ALA A 708 -18.94 -20.47 -8.12
CA ALA A 708 -19.72 -19.42 -8.77
C ALA A 708 -18.99 -18.77 -9.94
N VAL A 709 -19.76 -18.23 -10.88
CA VAL A 709 -19.28 -17.32 -11.91
C VAL A 709 -20.17 -16.08 -11.95
N LEU A 710 -19.53 -14.90 -11.97
CA LEU A 710 -20.18 -13.59 -12.07
C LEU A 710 -20.01 -13.01 -13.47
N ASP A 711 -21.11 -12.62 -14.10
CA ASP A 711 -21.16 -11.95 -15.39
C ASP A 711 -20.92 -10.44 -15.21
N ILE A 712 -19.69 -9.97 -15.44
CA ILE A 712 -19.27 -8.60 -15.07
C ILE A 712 -20.13 -7.51 -15.73
N SER A 713 -20.55 -7.71 -16.99
CA SER A 713 -21.39 -6.74 -17.71
C SER A 713 -22.81 -6.62 -17.16
N SER A 714 -23.25 -7.57 -16.33
CA SER A 714 -24.60 -7.63 -15.77
C SER A 714 -24.66 -7.12 -14.33
N ILE A 715 -23.53 -6.79 -13.72
CA ILE A 715 -23.47 -6.28 -12.34
C ILE A 715 -23.98 -4.82 -12.32
N PRO A 716 -25.09 -4.51 -11.61
CA PRO A 716 -25.55 -3.15 -11.45
C PRO A 716 -24.55 -2.40 -10.57
N LYS A 717 -24.13 -1.20 -11.00
CA LYS A 717 -23.17 -0.36 -10.27
C LYS A 717 -23.54 1.12 -10.34
N PRO A 718 -23.11 1.95 -9.38
CA PRO A 718 -23.15 3.40 -9.52
C PRO A 718 -22.28 3.92 -10.67
N ASP A 719 -22.69 4.99 -11.33
CA ASP A 719 -21.92 5.61 -12.42
C ASP A 719 -20.57 6.16 -11.95
N SER A 720 -20.51 6.69 -10.73
CA SER A 720 -19.31 7.31 -10.14
C SER A 720 -18.32 6.30 -9.53
N ALA A 721 -18.65 5.01 -9.50
CA ALA A 721 -17.77 3.95 -9.01
C ALA A 721 -17.11 3.23 -10.19
N SER A 722 -15.80 2.97 -10.11
CA SER A 722 -15.17 1.99 -11.00
C SER A 722 -15.69 0.58 -10.68
N MET A 723 -15.63 -0.34 -11.65
CA MET A 723 -16.04 -1.73 -11.39
C MET A 723 -15.17 -2.40 -10.33
N GLY A 724 -13.87 -2.09 -10.32
CA GLY A 724 -12.94 -2.60 -9.32
C GLY A 724 -13.30 -2.18 -7.91
N GLU A 725 -13.57 -0.89 -7.69
CA GLU A 725 -14.02 -0.42 -6.38
C GLU A 725 -15.35 -1.04 -5.98
N TRP A 726 -16.34 -1.05 -6.88
CA TRP A 726 -17.68 -1.54 -6.58
C TRP A 726 -17.72 -3.02 -6.21
N ILE A 727 -16.97 -3.87 -6.92
CA ILE A 727 -16.95 -5.31 -6.64
C ILE A 727 -16.24 -5.64 -5.31
N THR A 728 -15.41 -4.73 -4.80
CA THR A 728 -14.62 -4.93 -3.57
C THR A 728 -15.06 -4.09 -2.37
N CYS A 729 -15.89 -3.07 -2.55
CA CYS A 729 -16.34 -2.23 -1.45
C CYS A 729 -17.40 -2.92 -0.59
N PHE A 730 -17.66 -2.36 0.60
CA PHE A 730 -18.87 -2.61 1.36
C PHE A 730 -20.01 -1.71 0.83
N PRO A 731 -21.04 -2.28 0.19
CA PRO A 731 -22.22 -1.52 -0.21
C PRO A 731 -23.13 -1.32 0.99
N GLY A 732 -23.64 -0.09 1.20
CA GLY A 732 -24.53 0.21 2.32
C GLY A 732 -25.75 -0.73 2.40
N PHE A 733 -26.31 -1.12 1.25
CA PHE A 733 -27.27 -2.21 1.16
C PHE A 733 -27.04 -3.00 -0.14
N ALA A 734 -26.66 -4.27 -0.03
CA ALA A 734 -26.74 -5.22 -1.12
C ALA A 734 -26.89 -6.67 -0.63
N MET A 735 -27.62 -7.46 -1.40
CA MET A 735 -27.89 -8.87 -1.17
C MET A 735 -27.54 -9.66 -2.43
N ILE A 736 -26.76 -10.74 -2.29
CA ILE A 736 -26.59 -11.74 -3.35
C ILE A 736 -27.49 -12.92 -3.04
N THR A 737 -28.33 -13.33 -3.99
CA THR A 737 -29.26 -14.46 -3.82
C THR A 737 -29.05 -15.49 -4.92
N ALA A 738 -29.36 -16.75 -4.61
CA ALA A 738 -29.34 -17.86 -5.57
C ALA A 738 -30.68 -18.58 -5.59
N ASP A 739 -31.23 -18.81 -6.79
CA ASP A 739 -32.43 -19.61 -6.99
C ASP A 739 -32.47 -20.20 -8.42
N ARG A 740 -33.43 -21.09 -8.68
CA ARG A 740 -33.64 -21.71 -9.98
C ARG A 740 -33.87 -20.65 -11.07
N PRO A 741 -33.41 -20.90 -12.32
CA PRO A 741 -33.68 -20.01 -13.44
C PRO A 741 -35.17 -19.66 -13.58
N GLY A 742 -35.48 -18.37 -13.74
CA GLY A 742 -36.85 -17.86 -13.88
C GLY A 742 -37.67 -17.82 -12.58
N ALA A 743 -37.05 -18.00 -11.41
CA ALA A 743 -37.70 -17.74 -10.13
C ALA A 743 -38.18 -16.27 -10.04
N PRO A 744 -39.38 -16.01 -9.48
CA PRO A 744 -39.88 -14.65 -9.34
C PRO A 744 -39.14 -13.90 -8.23
N THR A 745 -38.76 -12.66 -8.52
CA THR A 745 -38.13 -11.75 -7.55
C THR A 745 -39.15 -10.71 -7.07
N ALA A 746 -39.24 -10.49 -5.76
CA ALA A 746 -40.12 -9.45 -5.23
C ALA A 746 -39.61 -8.04 -5.62
N PRO A 747 -40.45 -6.99 -5.62
CA PRO A 747 -39.96 -5.63 -5.81
C PRO A 747 -38.89 -5.27 -4.76
N SER A 748 -37.75 -4.77 -5.20
CA SER A 748 -36.61 -4.38 -4.36
C SER A 748 -36.73 -2.97 -3.75
N GLY A 749 -37.86 -2.29 -3.96
CA GLY A 749 -38.03 -0.90 -3.54
C GLY A 749 -37.11 0.03 -4.34
N PRO A 750 -36.31 0.89 -3.69
CA PRO A 750 -35.38 1.78 -4.39
C PRO A 750 -34.10 1.08 -4.88
N ALA A 751 -33.80 -0.13 -4.40
CA ALA A 751 -32.65 -0.91 -4.86
C ALA A 751 -32.88 -1.49 -6.26
N LEU A 752 -31.79 -1.73 -6.99
CA LEU A 752 -31.80 -2.40 -8.30
C LEU A 752 -31.50 -3.88 -8.15
N SER A 753 -32.28 -4.72 -8.82
CA SER A 753 -32.04 -6.17 -8.90
C SER A 753 -31.65 -6.56 -10.32
N ALA A 754 -30.55 -7.29 -10.46
CA ALA A 754 -30.14 -7.84 -11.74
C ALA A 754 -29.51 -9.22 -11.57
N GLU A 755 -29.88 -10.14 -12.46
CA GLU A 755 -29.22 -11.42 -12.57
C GLU A 755 -27.79 -11.20 -13.06
N CYS A 756 -26.81 -11.69 -12.30
CA CYS A 756 -25.40 -11.36 -12.47
C CYS A 756 -24.48 -12.58 -12.48
N GLY A 757 -25.00 -13.81 -12.57
CA GLY A 757 -24.17 -15.00 -12.62
C GLY A 757 -24.91 -16.30 -12.36
N GLU A 758 -24.16 -17.35 -12.02
CA GLU A 758 -24.69 -18.67 -11.65
C GLU A 758 -23.74 -19.44 -10.73
N LEU A 759 -24.31 -20.40 -10.00
CA LEU A 759 -23.54 -21.38 -9.24
C LEU A 759 -23.03 -22.49 -10.16
N THR A 760 -21.78 -22.91 -9.95
CA THR A 760 -21.05 -23.88 -10.79
C THR A 760 -20.52 -25.04 -9.96
N ASP A 761 -19.97 -26.07 -10.61
CA ASP A 761 -19.31 -27.21 -9.96
C ASP A 761 -17.81 -26.99 -9.70
N ILE A 762 -17.25 -25.83 -10.07
CA ILE A 762 -15.83 -25.51 -9.94
C ILE A 762 -15.62 -24.59 -8.73
N PRO A 763 -15.01 -25.05 -7.62
CA PRO A 763 -14.84 -24.25 -6.41
C PRO A 763 -14.16 -22.90 -6.66
N GLY A 764 -14.55 -21.91 -5.85
CA GLY A 764 -14.11 -20.52 -5.96
C GLY A 764 -15.07 -19.66 -6.77
N VAL A 765 -14.58 -18.47 -7.14
CA VAL A 765 -15.36 -17.47 -7.88
C VAL A 765 -14.60 -17.06 -9.12
N ALA A 766 -15.29 -17.08 -10.26
CA ALA A 766 -14.75 -16.61 -11.51
C ALA A 766 -15.56 -15.43 -12.07
N LEU A 767 -14.92 -14.62 -12.91
CA LEU A 767 -15.53 -13.45 -13.57
C LEU A 767 -15.61 -13.75 -15.06
N ARG A 768 -16.83 -13.77 -15.60
CA ARG A 768 -17.09 -13.92 -17.03
C ARG A 768 -17.14 -12.55 -17.69
N TRP A 769 -16.31 -12.39 -18.71
CA TRP A 769 -16.16 -11.16 -19.48
C TRP A 769 -16.97 -11.23 -20.78
N PRO A 770 -17.31 -10.07 -21.41
CA PRO A 770 -18.11 -10.04 -22.64
C PRO A 770 -17.52 -10.81 -23.84
N ASP A 771 -16.21 -11.05 -23.85
CA ASP A 771 -15.53 -11.85 -24.88
C ASP A 771 -15.60 -13.36 -24.63
N GLY A 772 -16.33 -13.79 -23.60
CA GLY A 772 -16.49 -15.19 -23.20
C GLY A 772 -15.33 -15.74 -22.35
N ILE A 773 -14.25 -14.98 -22.18
CA ILE A 773 -13.15 -15.40 -21.30
C ILE A 773 -13.62 -15.32 -19.85
N THR A 774 -13.17 -16.27 -19.05
CA THR A 774 -13.41 -16.31 -17.61
C THR A 774 -12.08 -16.17 -16.86
N THR A 775 -11.98 -15.23 -15.92
CA THR A 775 -10.81 -15.05 -15.05
C THR A 775 -11.14 -15.47 -13.62
N ARG A 776 -10.19 -16.04 -12.89
CA ARG A 776 -10.40 -16.38 -11.48
C ARG A 776 -10.31 -15.13 -10.62
N ALA A 777 -11.27 -14.94 -9.72
CA ALA A 777 -11.28 -13.89 -8.72
C ALA A 777 -11.03 -14.42 -7.30
N VAL A 778 -11.55 -15.62 -7.00
CA VAL A 778 -11.25 -16.38 -5.78
C VAL A 778 -10.85 -17.81 -6.18
N THR A 779 -9.68 -18.26 -5.75
CA THR A 779 -9.11 -19.54 -6.18
C THR A 779 -9.76 -20.76 -5.57
N SER A 780 -10.24 -20.65 -4.32
CA SER A 780 -10.79 -21.76 -3.54
C SER A 780 -11.88 -21.28 -2.57
N THR A 781 -11.88 -21.75 -1.32
CA THR A 781 -12.84 -21.34 -0.28
C THR A 781 -12.51 -19.95 0.25
N VAL A 782 -13.52 -19.19 0.66
CA VAL A 782 -13.36 -17.83 1.21
C VAL A 782 -13.09 -17.88 2.71
N THR A 783 -13.84 -18.71 3.44
CA THR A 783 -13.74 -18.81 4.91
C THR A 783 -13.03 -20.08 5.36
N GLY A 784 -13.12 -21.15 4.57
CA GLY A 784 -12.65 -22.50 4.90
C GLY A 784 -13.56 -23.24 5.90
N LEU A 785 -14.73 -22.68 6.23
CA LEU A 785 -15.70 -23.33 7.14
C LEU A 785 -16.37 -24.54 6.47
N GLY A 786 -16.42 -24.54 5.14
CA GLY A 786 -17.01 -25.57 4.30
C GLY A 786 -18.53 -25.47 4.18
N GLU A 787 -19.13 -26.50 3.60
CA GLU A 787 -20.59 -26.63 3.45
C GLU A 787 -21.33 -26.49 4.80
N ALA A 788 -22.48 -25.81 4.75
CA ALA A 788 -23.22 -25.35 5.92
C ALA A 788 -23.98 -26.43 6.69
#